data_AF-A0A4V3ZPP2-F1
#
_entry.id   AF-A0A4V3ZPP2-F1
#
_cell.length_a   1.000
_cell.length_b   1.000
_cell.length_c   1.000
_cell.angle_alpha   90.00
_cell.angle_beta   90.00
_cell.angle_gamma   90.00
#
_symmetry.space_group_name_H-M   'P 1'
#
loop_
_entity.id
_entity.type
_entity.pdbx_description
1 polymer ?
#
loop_
_entity_poly.entity_id
_entity_poly.type
_entity_poly.pdbx_seq_one_letter_code
_entity_poly.pdbx_strand_id
1 'polypeptide(L)'
;MDRAQALRVFQAHNRARISRLIELAPPKQAMFYRLLPLLFHINHKLLPGYVSDDCPAGIMDYQPDSEALHSAISLNRNFIHRRKALRRYALRGIYLLNPAGQIRYPEPASFDLWLVHHATLKPDQLAQLQNKVEAITQWVATLGITLRYRLLNETQCRNEALSATERQQFYLQGLCIAGSAPLWWLITSEEQLSYPQIAERLLSQRGLTQISLLDFGFDSSVEAQALFNDACQTFKKSLQGDATALLDLVFLQHQLSLFPNVIPLAERYKQQVEQGETDSMQVEPAGLKLTEIEQFSTLDDQKIARQAFYALCGERLSQQVHHPQFAWRRFSLQKIYTNWSWSADTLKIEDSRANWSYPQRQQWWSDLLPKLQRFLSDLQQFAKQHLASAADQLDELGKLLALTLDNTDSVIEQLPIAMQMPNGPEQLYLYRFVEQSDWILSSIPLSDAKQVGLNQHKSLVHLLAWAVRNNILTTRSWLRVADQKHQININLVLELTQTLLKSPLPLTQNEVSSEAFQQPAKAEQLMLFANLQTTGSDIQQTGAVQMASLNTDPLSYTSSRQNLVNSLDLLVYSNWGQWHHYRFDGVNAVAEGLSQTLKWQPATQLSSHILCWCATGFFGQAINKRLQTLFEAVLTHYQYHPQQGRYLLTLGDRLLQIQWHDDALHIKPFAAGKTLNQALAEEQKLYLPSRVDSYLDTDNLLNSLLLYQQQQIVSLFAYRQTDTTEVYVVDELGGYSNLLIRRLRNR
;
A
#
# COMPACT_ATOMS: atom_id res chain seq x y z
N MET A 1 -39.05 -28.11 4.50
CA MET A 1 -38.55 -28.76 5.73
C MET A 1 -39.40 -28.36 6.93
N ASP A 2 -39.41 -29.16 8.00
CA ASP A 2 -39.90 -28.72 9.31
C ASP A 2 -39.00 -27.59 9.86
N ARG A 3 -39.57 -26.48 10.36
CA ARG A 3 -38.81 -25.33 10.90
C ARG A 3 -37.85 -25.73 12.01
N ALA A 4 -38.21 -26.73 12.81
CA ALA A 4 -37.35 -27.28 13.85
C ALA A 4 -36.11 -28.01 13.29
N GLN A 5 -36.19 -28.51 12.05
CA GLN A 5 -35.05 -29.10 11.36
C GLN A 5 -34.09 -28.02 10.86
N ALA A 6 -34.61 -26.95 10.24
CA ALA A 6 -33.81 -25.81 9.78
C ALA A 6 -33.02 -25.17 10.94
N LEU A 7 -33.66 -24.97 12.11
CA LEU A 7 -32.97 -24.45 13.29
C LEU A 7 -31.85 -25.40 13.77
N ARG A 8 -32.08 -26.73 13.76
CA ARG A 8 -31.06 -27.72 14.14
C ARG A 8 -29.87 -27.70 13.18
N VAL A 9 -30.12 -27.53 11.88
CA VAL A 9 -29.08 -27.41 10.86
C VAL A 9 -28.25 -26.13 11.08
N PHE A 10 -28.91 -24.98 11.27
CA PHE A 10 -28.22 -23.73 11.63
C PHE A 10 -27.37 -23.87 12.90
N GLN A 11 -27.92 -24.48 13.96
CA GLN A 11 -27.17 -24.70 15.20
C GLN A 11 -25.96 -25.62 15.01
N ALA A 12 -26.05 -26.63 14.12
CA ALA A 12 -24.91 -27.46 13.74
C ALA A 12 -23.83 -26.63 13.02
N HIS A 13 -24.21 -25.81 12.04
CA HIS A 13 -23.29 -24.88 11.37
C HIS A 13 -22.63 -23.91 12.35
N ASN A 14 -23.41 -23.29 13.24
CA ASN A 14 -22.90 -22.35 14.24
C ASN A 14 -21.86 -23.01 15.17
N ARG A 15 -22.14 -24.22 15.67
CA ARG A 15 -21.17 -24.98 16.50
C ARG A 15 -19.90 -25.32 15.73
N ALA A 16 -20.03 -25.78 14.48
CA ALA A 16 -18.89 -26.09 13.63
C ALA A 16 -18.03 -24.84 13.37
N ARG A 17 -18.65 -23.70 13.06
CA ARG A 17 -17.96 -22.41 12.85
C ARG A 17 -17.23 -21.92 14.09
N ILE A 18 -17.83 -22.04 15.28
CA ILE A 18 -17.17 -21.69 16.56
C ILE A 18 -15.98 -22.63 16.81
N SER A 19 -16.15 -23.93 16.62
CA SER A 19 -15.06 -24.90 16.78
C SER A 19 -13.89 -24.59 15.85
N ARG A 20 -14.17 -24.27 14.58
CA ARG A 20 -13.16 -23.93 13.58
C ARG A 20 -12.45 -22.63 13.93
N LEU A 21 -13.16 -21.60 14.42
CA LEU A 21 -12.54 -20.37 14.92
C LEU A 21 -11.55 -20.66 16.06
N ILE A 22 -11.93 -21.51 17.02
CA ILE A 22 -11.06 -21.88 18.15
C ILE A 22 -9.85 -22.70 17.68
N GLU A 23 -10.05 -23.63 16.76
CA GLU A 23 -9.00 -24.48 16.19
C GLU A 23 -7.99 -23.67 15.38
N LEU A 24 -8.48 -22.64 14.67
CA LEU A 24 -7.67 -21.74 13.85
C LEU A 24 -6.89 -20.70 14.64
N ALA A 25 -7.39 -20.33 15.82
CA ALA A 25 -6.79 -19.29 16.64
C ALA A 25 -5.45 -19.75 17.25
N PRO A 26 -4.45 -18.86 17.35
CA PRO A 26 -3.28 -19.08 18.19
C PRO A 26 -3.68 -19.49 19.62
N PRO A 27 -2.92 -20.36 20.32
CA PRO A 27 -3.36 -20.97 21.59
C PRO A 27 -3.82 -19.98 22.67
N LYS A 28 -3.15 -18.82 22.80
CA LYS A 28 -3.53 -17.76 23.75
C LYS A 28 -4.86 -17.09 23.39
N GLN A 29 -5.14 -16.95 22.10
CA GLN A 29 -6.37 -16.35 21.56
C GLN A 29 -7.53 -17.35 21.57
N ALA A 30 -7.27 -18.63 21.27
CA ALA A 30 -8.23 -19.72 21.38
C ALA A 30 -8.89 -19.80 22.77
N MET A 31 -8.09 -19.59 23.83
CA MET A 31 -8.55 -19.52 25.21
C MET A 31 -9.61 -18.43 25.43
N PHE A 32 -9.47 -17.25 24.79
CA PHE A 32 -10.44 -16.18 24.91
C PHE A 32 -11.82 -16.59 24.41
N TYR A 33 -11.93 -17.20 23.23
CA TYR A 33 -13.22 -17.60 22.67
C TYR A 33 -13.95 -18.64 23.53
N ARG A 34 -13.21 -19.57 24.14
CA ARG A 34 -13.74 -20.54 25.11
C ARG A 34 -14.28 -19.86 26.37
N LEU A 35 -13.57 -18.82 26.83
CA LEU A 35 -13.90 -18.09 28.05
C LEU A 35 -15.01 -17.06 27.87
N LEU A 36 -15.14 -16.49 26.67
CA LEU A 36 -16.01 -15.37 26.38
C LEU A 36 -17.41 -15.51 27.01
N PRO A 37 -18.16 -16.61 26.80
CA PRO A 37 -19.47 -16.74 27.43
C PRO A 37 -19.39 -16.91 28.96
N LEU A 38 -18.37 -17.57 29.51
CA LEU A 38 -18.20 -17.68 30.95
C LEU A 38 -17.95 -16.32 31.62
N LEU A 39 -17.13 -15.45 31.01
CA LEU A 39 -16.82 -14.12 31.54
C LEU A 39 -18.07 -13.27 31.75
N PHE A 40 -19.10 -13.48 30.93
CA PHE A 40 -20.39 -12.78 31.04
C PHE A 40 -21.45 -13.56 31.82
N HIS A 41 -21.32 -14.88 31.92
CA HIS A 41 -22.21 -15.70 32.73
C HIS A 41 -21.96 -15.54 34.23
N ILE A 42 -20.71 -15.36 34.65
CA ILE A 42 -20.33 -15.15 36.06
C ILE A 42 -19.64 -13.81 36.27
N ASN A 43 -19.73 -13.31 37.50
CA ASN A 43 -18.97 -12.15 37.94
C ASN A 43 -18.05 -12.57 39.09
N HIS A 44 -16.74 -12.69 38.81
CA HIS A 44 -15.78 -13.32 39.72
C HIS A 44 -14.47 -12.53 39.79
N LYS A 45 -14.01 -12.21 41.01
CA LYS A 45 -12.83 -11.37 41.30
C LYS A 45 -11.52 -11.82 40.64
N LEU A 46 -11.37 -13.11 40.39
CA LEU A 46 -10.17 -13.71 39.79
C LEU A 46 -10.21 -13.77 38.25
N LEU A 47 -11.31 -13.38 37.61
CA LEU A 47 -11.45 -13.41 36.16
C LEU A 47 -11.43 -11.98 35.56
N PRO A 48 -10.97 -11.84 34.31
CA PRO A 48 -11.05 -10.57 33.59
C PRO A 48 -12.47 -10.00 33.56
N GLY A 49 -12.59 -8.67 33.62
CA GLY A 49 -13.88 -7.98 33.58
C GLY A 49 -14.59 -7.82 34.92
N TYR A 50 -14.00 -8.25 36.04
CA TYR A 50 -14.57 -7.95 37.35
C TYR A 50 -14.45 -6.45 37.67
N VAL A 51 -15.58 -5.80 37.97
CA VAL A 51 -15.65 -4.38 38.33
C VAL A 51 -16.15 -4.21 39.76
N SER A 52 -17.30 -4.80 40.07
CA SER A 52 -17.96 -4.72 41.39
C SER A 52 -18.75 -6.00 41.64
N ASP A 53 -19.10 -6.30 42.90
CA ASP A 53 -19.93 -7.47 43.24
C ASP A 53 -21.37 -7.35 42.71
N ASP A 54 -21.85 -6.12 42.45
CA ASP A 54 -23.20 -5.81 41.95
C ASP A 54 -23.34 -5.86 40.41
N CYS A 55 -22.24 -6.11 39.69
CA CYS A 55 -22.29 -6.18 38.23
C CYS A 55 -23.25 -7.30 37.77
N PRO A 56 -24.20 -6.99 36.87
CA PRO A 56 -25.11 -8.00 36.35
C PRO A 56 -24.36 -9.09 35.58
N ALA A 57 -24.81 -10.33 35.75
CA ALA A 57 -24.23 -11.51 35.09
C ALA A 57 -25.31 -12.55 34.83
N GLY A 58 -25.02 -13.47 33.94
CA GLY A 58 -25.91 -14.56 33.60
C GLY A 58 -26.43 -14.44 32.18
N ILE A 59 -26.33 -15.55 31.46
CA ILE A 59 -26.80 -15.71 30.09
C ILE A 59 -27.87 -16.79 30.11
N MET A 60 -29.01 -16.51 29.49
CA MET A 60 -30.09 -17.48 29.29
C MET A 60 -29.55 -18.76 28.64
N ASP A 61 -30.01 -19.94 29.08
CA ASP A 61 -29.70 -21.26 28.50
C ASP A 61 -28.21 -21.61 28.30
N TYR A 62 -27.28 -20.89 28.95
CA TYR A 62 -25.85 -21.21 28.93
C TYR A 62 -25.44 -21.99 30.19
N GLN A 63 -24.65 -23.03 29.99
CA GLN A 63 -23.95 -23.75 31.06
C GLN A 63 -22.47 -23.86 30.68
N PRO A 64 -21.53 -23.49 31.58
CA PRO A 64 -20.11 -23.65 31.33
C PRO A 64 -19.74 -25.12 31.09
N ASP A 65 -19.04 -25.37 29.99
CA ASP A 65 -18.48 -26.69 29.67
C ASP A 65 -17.09 -26.89 30.32
N SER A 66 -16.54 -28.10 30.21
CA SER A 66 -15.24 -28.42 30.78
C SER A 66 -14.10 -27.59 30.18
N GLU A 67 -14.18 -27.23 28.89
CA GLU A 67 -13.14 -26.44 28.22
C GLU A 67 -13.10 -25.00 28.70
N ALA A 68 -14.26 -24.36 28.89
CA ALA A 68 -14.37 -23.02 29.46
C ALA A 68 -13.85 -23.00 30.91
N LEU A 69 -14.18 -24.01 31.71
CA LEU A 69 -13.70 -24.12 33.08
C LEU A 69 -12.19 -24.37 33.16
N HIS A 70 -11.64 -25.25 32.32
CA HIS A 70 -10.18 -25.45 32.23
C HIS A 70 -9.46 -24.18 31.79
N SER A 71 -10.02 -23.43 30.84
CA SER A 71 -9.47 -22.15 30.40
C SER A 71 -9.51 -21.09 31.52
N ALA A 72 -10.51 -21.15 32.41
CA ALA A 72 -10.60 -20.24 33.56
C ALA A 72 -9.56 -20.59 34.63
N ILE A 73 -9.34 -21.90 34.87
CA ILE A 73 -8.31 -22.40 35.79
C ILE A 73 -6.90 -22.12 35.25
N SER A 74 -6.70 -22.20 33.93
CA SER A 74 -5.40 -21.89 33.32
C SER A 74 -5.05 -20.41 33.45
N LEU A 75 -6.05 -19.52 33.36
CA LEU A 75 -5.89 -18.09 33.66
C LEU A 75 -5.55 -17.85 35.13
N ASN A 76 -6.27 -18.50 36.05
CA ASN A 76 -6.02 -18.37 37.47
C ASN A 76 -6.24 -19.71 38.18
N ARG A 77 -5.16 -20.33 38.65
CA ARG A 77 -5.20 -21.66 39.29
C ARG A 77 -6.06 -21.71 40.55
N ASN A 78 -6.32 -20.57 41.19
CA ASN A 78 -7.16 -20.47 42.38
C ASN A 78 -8.65 -20.30 42.04
N PHE A 79 -9.02 -20.27 40.76
CA PHE A 79 -10.41 -20.20 40.34
C PHE A 79 -11.15 -21.49 40.66
N ILE A 80 -12.27 -21.37 41.38
CA ILE A 80 -13.17 -22.48 41.68
C ILE A 80 -14.56 -22.09 41.21
N HIS A 81 -15.08 -22.81 40.22
CA HIS A 81 -16.44 -22.58 39.74
C HIS A 81 -17.46 -23.13 40.74
N ARG A 82 -18.34 -22.25 41.23
CA ARG A 82 -19.49 -22.61 42.07
C ARG A 82 -20.77 -22.29 41.31
N ARG A 83 -21.58 -23.32 41.05
CA ARG A 83 -22.88 -23.15 40.38
C ARG A 83 -23.79 -22.31 41.27
N LYS A 84 -24.17 -21.12 40.79
CA LYS A 84 -25.19 -20.28 41.43
C LYS A 84 -26.48 -20.38 40.62
N ALA A 85 -27.60 -20.62 41.29
CA ALA A 85 -28.91 -20.47 40.67
C ALA A 85 -29.18 -18.97 40.52
N LEU A 86 -29.11 -18.46 39.29
CA LEU A 86 -29.40 -17.07 38.98
C LEU A 86 -30.93 -16.90 38.92
N ARG A 87 -31.47 -15.98 39.72
CA ARG A 87 -32.92 -15.67 39.72
C ARG A 87 -33.36 -14.90 38.48
N ARG A 88 -32.44 -14.16 37.86
CA ARG A 88 -32.64 -13.40 36.62
C ARG A 88 -31.36 -13.47 35.79
N TYR A 89 -31.51 -13.66 34.49
CA TYR A 89 -30.42 -13.62 33.53
C TYR A 89 -30.37 -12.22 32.93
N ALA A 90 -29.25 -11.53 33.12
CA ALA A 90 -29.09 -10.17 32.62
C ALA A 90 -28.92 -10.12 31.10
N LEU A 91 -28.33 -11.16 30.51
CA LEU A 91 -28.04 -11.24 29.09
C LEU A 91 -28.95 -12.26 28.40
N ARG A 92 -29.48 -11.83 27.26
CA ARG A 92 -30.26 -12.67 26.35
C ARG A 92 -29.35 -13.46 25.42
N GLY A 93 -28.26 -12.84 24.93
CA GLY A 93 -27.33 -13.50 24.04
C GLY A 93 -26.01 -12.77 23.86
N ILE A 94 -25.02 -13.52 23.42
CA ILE A 94 -23.67 -13.07 23.08
C ILE A 94 -23.38 -13.53 21.66
N TYR A 95 -23.10 -12.59 20.79
CA TYR A 95 -22.84 -12.85 19.39
C TYR A 95 -21.50 -12.24 18.98
N LEU A 96 -20.72 -13.00 18.22
CA LEU A 96 -19.43 -12.55 17.72
C LEU A 96 -19.47 -12.57 16.20
N LEU A 97 -19.29 -11.42 15.55
CA LEU A 97 -19.20 -11.35 14.10
C LEU A 97 -17.76 -11.63 13.68
N ASN A 98 -17.59 -12.62 12.79
CA ASN A 98 -16.29 -12.99 12.24
C ASN A 98 -16.29 -12.75 10.72
N PRO A 99 -15.79 -11.59 10.25
CA PRO A 99 -15.83 -11.23 8.83
C PRO A 99 -14.90 -12.08 7.96
N ALA A 100 -13.86 -12.69 8.53
CA ALA A 100 -12.98 -13.62 7.82
C ALA A 100 -13.61 -15.00 7.57
N GLY A 101 -14.79 -15.26 8.15
CA GLY A 101 -15.46 -16.54 8.05
C GLY A 101 -14.69 -17.67 8.72
N GLN A 102 -14.90 -18.91 8.30
CA GLN A 102 -14.30 -20.08 8.96
C GLN A 102 -13.09 -20.67 8.24
N ILE A 103 -12.72 -20.14 7.06
CA ILE A 103 -11.59 -20.68 6.27
C ILE A 103 -10.26 -20.28 6.88
N ARG A 104 -10.11 -19.04 7.37
CA ARG A 104 -8.84 -18.55 7.93
C ARG A 104 -9.09 -17.80 9.23
N TYR A 105 -8.06 -17.75 10.06
CA TYR A 105 -8.03 -16.84 11.19
C TYR A 105 -7.75 -15.42 10.69
N PRO A 106 -8.49 -14.39 11.14
CA PRO A 106 -8.24 -13.01 10.73
C PRO A 106 -6.90 -12.49 11.23
N GLU A 107 -6.14 -11.81 10.36
CA GLU A 107 -4.87 -11.16 10.68
C GLU A 107 -4.85 -9.74 10.08
N PRO A 108 -4.93 -8.67 10.90
CA PRO A 108 -5.03 -8.68 12.36
C PRO A 108 -6.36 -9.26 12.87
N ALA A 109 -6.35 -9.83 14.07
CA ALA A 109 -7.52 -10.42 14.71
C ALA A 109 -8.50 -9.33 15.16
N SER A 110 -9.56 -9.07 14.38
CA SER A 110 -10.56 -8.04 14.67
C SER A 110 -11.97 -8.59 14.59
N PHE A 111 -12.79 -8.34 15.61
CA PHE A 111 -14.15 -8.86 15.73
C PHE A 111 -15.12 -7.83 16.30
N ASP A 112 -16.39 -7.97 15.96
CA ASP A 112 -17.48 -7.23 16.60
C ASP A 112 -18.23 -8.12 17.59
N LEU A 113 -18.31 -7.69 18.85
CA LEU A 113 -19.02 -8.35 19.93
C LEU A 113 -20.36 -7.67 20.18
N TRP A 114 -21.46 -8.38 19.96
CA TRP A 114 -22.79 -7.91 20.29
C TRP A 114 -23.29 -8.60 21.56
N LEU A 115 -23.64 -7.78 22.54
CA LEU A 115 -24.19 -8.22 23.82
C LEU A 115 -25.61 -7.74 23.92
N VAL A 116 -26.55 -8.68 23.89
CA VAL A 116 -27.97 -8.35 24.02
C VAL A 116 -28.39 -8.51 25.47
N HIS A 117 -28.76 -7.41 26.10
CA HIS A 117 -29.20 -7.39 27.49
C HIS A 117 -30.73 -7.36 27.58
N HIS A 118 -31.27 -7.85 28.69
CA HIS A 118 -32.70 -7.81 28.96
C HIS A 118 -33.15 -6.34 29.14
N ALA A 119 -34.35 -5.99 28.67
CA ALA A 119 -34.93 -4.66 28.81
C ALA A 119 -35.16 -4.20 30.26
N THR A 120 -35.11 -5.12 31.23
CA THR A 120 -35.37 -4.84 32.65
C THR A 120 -34.14 -4.35 33.43
N LEU A 121 -32.95 -4.26 32.80
CA LEU A 121 -31.77 -3.72 33.46
C LEU A 121 -31.92 -2.22 33.74
N LYS A 122 -31.58 -1.83 34.97
CA LYS A 122 -31.54 -0.42 35.38
C LYS A 122 -30.31 0.29 34.78
N PRO A 123 -30.34 1.62 34.63
CA PRO A 123 -29.20 2.40 34.12
C PRO A 123 -27.88 2.12 34.85
N ASP A 124 -27.91 2.03 36.19
CA ASP A 124 -26.71 1.75 36.99
C ASP A 124 -26.12 0.36 36.69
N GLN A 125 -26.98 -0.64 36.48
CA GLN A 125 -26.56 -1.99 36.12
C GLN A 125 -26.00 -2.05 34.69
N LEU A 126 -26.57 -1.26 33.78
CA LEU A 126 -26.07 -1.12 32.42
C LEU A 126 -24.68 -0.46 32.42
N ALA A 127 -24.46 0.57 33.24
CA ALA A 127 -23.14 1.18 33.40
C ALA A 127 -22.10 0.18 33.96
N GLN A 128 -22.48 -0.65 34.94
CA GLN A 128 -21.60 -1.71 35.45
C GLN A 128 -21.28 -2.76 34.38
N LEU A 129 -22.28 -3.15 33.57
CA LEU A 129 -22.08 -4.07 32.45
C LEU A 129 -21.14 -3.46 31.40
N GLN A 130 -21.31 -2.17 31.08
CA GLN A 130 -20.44 -1.46 30.15
C GLN A 130 -18.99 -1.45 30.65
N ASN A 131 -18.76 -1.07 31.91
CA ASN A 131 -17.42 -1.10 32.51
C ASN A 131 -16.80 -2.50 32.46
N LYS A 132 -17.61 -3.55 32.67
CA LYS A 132 -17.16 -4.94 32.56
C LYS A 132 -16.74 -5.30 31.14
N VAL A 133 -17.52 -4.89 30.13
CA VAL A 133 -17.18 -5.13 28.72
C VAL A 133 -15.90 -4.40 28.36
N GLU A 134 -15.75 -3.15 28.76
CA GLU A 134 -14.54 -2.35 28.52
C GLU A 134 -13.30 -3.00 29.15
N ALA A 135 -13.39 -3.47 30.39
CA ALA A 135 -12.31 -4.20 31.05
C ALA A 135 -11.96 -5.52 30.34
N ILE A 136 -12.95 -6.23 29.81
CA ILE A 136 -12.71 -7.43 28.98
C ILE A 136 -12.04 -7.05 27.66
N THR A 137 -12.51 -6.01 26.97
CA THR A 137 -11.92 -5.53 25.72
C THR A 137 -10.46 -5.11 25.91
N GLN A 138 -10.15 -4.40 26.99
CA GLN A 138 -8.76 -4.03 27.33
C GLN A 138 -7.89 -5.27 27.58
N TRP A 139 -8.39 -6.26 28.32
CA TRP A 139 -7.68 -7.52 28.54
C TRP A 139 -7.47 -8.28 27.23
N VAL A 140 -8.47 -8.37 26.37
CA VAL A 140 -8.41 -9.05 25.06
C VAL A 140 -7.41 -8.36 24.11
N ALA A 141 -7.29 -7.04 24.18
CA ALA A 141 -6.26 -6.30 23.45
C ALA A 141 -4.83 -6.75 23.83
N THR A 142 -4.59 -7.14 25.10
CA THR A 142 -3.29 -7.70 25.52
C THR A 142 -2.98 -9.06 24.89
N LEU A 143 -3.99 -9.76 24.36
CA LEU A 143 -3.86 -11.01 23.61
C LEU A 143 -3.67 -10.77 22.10
N GLY A 144 -3.62 -9.51 21.65
CA GLY A 144 -3.49 -9.14 20.25
C GLY A 144 -4.80 -9.23 19.46
N ILE A 145 -5.95 -9.20 20.14
CA ILE A 145 -7.28 -9.22 19.50
C ILE A 145 -7.92 -7.84 19.68
N THR A 146 -8.35 -7.23 18.58
CA THR A 146 -9.16 -6.00 18.59
C THR A 146 -10.63 -6.37 18.67
N LEU A 147 -11.32 -5.91 19.71
CA LEU A 147 -12.73 -6.22 19.94
C LEU A 147 -13.55 -4.94 20.02
N ARG A 148 -14.39 -4.69 19.02
CA ARG A 148 -15.36 -3.58 19.06
C ARG A 148 -16.67 -4.13 19.61
N TYR A 149 -17.27 -3.47 20.60
CA TYR A 149 -18.46 -4.00 21.25
C TYR A 149 -19.69 -3.10 21.02
N ARG A 150 -20.87 -3.72 20.97
CA ARG A 150 -22.18 -3.05 21.01
C ARG A 150 -23.04 -3.68 22.10
N LEU A 151 -23.55 -2.85 23.00
CA LEU A 151 -24.59 -3.22 23.96
C LEU A 151 -25.95 -2.90 23.35
N LEU A 152 -26.77 -3.94 23.15
CA LEU A 152 -28.08 -3.83 22.52
C LEU A 152 -29.17 -4.20 23.53
N ASN A 153 -30.22 -3.40 23.61
CA ASN A 153 -31.43 -3.79 24.33
C ASN A 153 -32.21 -4.79 23.48
N GLU A 154 -32.76 -5.86 24.09
CA GLU A 154 -33.56 -6.87 23.39
C GLU A 154 -34.72 -6.28 22.56
N THR A 155 -35.28 -5.13 22.96
CA THR A 155 -36.34 -4.45 22.18
C THR A 155 -35.82 -3.65 21.00
N GLN A 156 -34.56 -3.20 21.05
CA GLN A 156 -33.92 -2.44 19.97
C GLN A 156 -33.48 -3.33 18.81
N CYS A 157 -33.22 -4.61 19.07
CA CYS A 157 -32.82 -5.58 18.03
C CYS A 157 -33.85 -5.68 16.88
N ARG A 158 -35.14 -5.48 17.17
CA ARG A 158 -36.23 -5.48 16.17
C ARG A 158 -36.34 -4.17 15.37
N ASN A 159 -35.88 -3.05 15.93
CA ASN A 159 -36.10 -1.70 15.40
C ASN A 159 -34.97 -1.23 14.46
N GLU A 160 -35.06 0.00 13.95
CA GLU A 160 -34.07 0.72 13.10
C GLU A 160 -32.66 0.87 13.71
N ALA A 161 -32.40 0.33 14.91
CA ALA A 161 -31.09 0.40 15.55
C ALA A 161 -30.00 -0.41 14.82
N LEU A 162 -30.41 -1.34 13.95
CA LEU A 162 -29.53 -2.10 13.06
C LEU A 162 -29.88 -1.74 11.62
N SER A 163 -28.87 -1.34 10.83
CA SER A 163 -29.07 -1.12 9.39
C SER A 163 -29.32 -2.44 8.66
N ALA A 164 -29.85 -2.36 7.43
CA ALA A 164 -30.04 -3.53 6.58
C ALA A 164 -28.74 -4.32 6.40
N THR A 165 -27.64 -3.61 6.12
CA THR A 165 -26.30 -4.17 5.96
C THR A 165 -25.81 -4.88 7.22
N GLU A 166 -26.00 -4.27 8.41
CA GLU A 166 -25.59 -4.88 9.68
C GLU A 166 -26.36 -6.17 9.97
N ARG A 167 -27.66 -6.22 9.68
CA ARG A 167 -28.47 -7.44 9.83
C ARG A 167 -28.00 -8.53 8.87
N GLN A 168 -27.74 -8.20 7.61
CA GLN A 168 -27.24 -9.15 6.63
C GLN A 168 -25.86 -9.71 7.03
N GLN A 169 -24.95 -8.85 7.48
CA GLN A 169 -23.65 -9.26 8.01
C GLN A 169 -23.81 -10.16 9.25
N PHE A 170 -24.72 -9.84 10.17
CA PHE A 170 -25.00 -10.68 11.34
C PHE A 170 -25.48 -12.07 10.94
N TYR A 171 -26.43 -12.19 10.01
CA TYR A 171 -26.95 -13.49 9.59
C TYR A 171 -25.93 -14.32 8.79
N LEU A 172 -25.03 -13.67 8.05
CA LEU A 172 -24.00 -14.33 7.27
C LEU A 172 -22.78 -14.72 8.13
N GLN A 173 -22.29 -13.79 8.96
CA GLN A 173 -20.98 -13.85 9.63
C GLN A 173 -21.08 -14.01 11.16
N GLY A 174 -22.26 -13.81 11.74
CA GLY A 174 -22.49 -13.88 13.18
C GLY A 174 -22.42 -15.29 13.73
N LEU A 175 -21.68 -15.43 14.83
CA LEU A 175 -21.58 -16.64 15.64
C LEU A 175 -22.40 -16.43 16.91
N CYS A 176 -23.42 -17.26 17.13
CA CYS A 176 -24.14 -17.31 18.40
C CYS A 176 -23.29 -18.04 19.44
N ILE A 177 -22.54 -17.29 20.25
CA ILE A 177 -21.60 -17.83 21.23
C ILE A 177 -22.36 -18.44 22.42
N ALA A 178 -23.39 -17.75 22.91
CA ALA A 178 -24.27 -18.23 23.97
C ALA A 178 -25.59 -17.46 24.00
N GLY A 179 -26.64 -18.07 24.54
CA GLY A 179 -27.95 -17.45 24.72
C GLY A 179 -28.95 -17.74 23.61
N SER A 180 -29.85 -16.79 23.37
CA SER A 180 -30.98 -16.93 22.46
C SER A 180 -30.56 -17.13 21.01
N ALA A 181 -31.19 -18.07 20.31
CA ALA A 181 -30.99 -18.22 18.87
C ALA A 181 -31.76 -17.14 18.09
N PRO A 182 -31.25 -16.65 16.95
CA PRO A 182 -31.98 -15.69 16.12
C PRO A 182 -33.26 -16.30 15.54
N LEU A 183 -34.39 -15.60 15.70
CA LEU A 183 -35.72 -16.04 15.27
C LEU A 183 -35.81 -16.25 13.75
N TRP A 184 -35.05 -15.48 12.98
CA TRP A 184 -35.08 -15.50 11.51
C TRP A 184 -34.85 -16.89 10.92
N TRP A 185 -34.09 -17.77 11.58
CA TRP A 185 -33.85 -19.15 11.12
C TRP A 185 -35.08 -20.07 11.18
N LEU A 186 -36.14 -19.67 11.91
CA LEU A 186 -37.40 -20.41 12.00
C LEU A 186 -38.46 -19.94 10.99
N ILE A 187 -38.26 -18.78 10.37
CA ILE A 187 -39.18 -18.21 9.37
C ILE A 187 -38.70 -18.68 8.01
N THR A 188 -39.55 -19.26 7.17
CA THR A 188 -39.08 -19.79 5.87
C THR A 188 -38.83 -18.66 4.87
N SER A 189 -38.05 -18.92 3.82
CA SER A 189 -37.81 -17.95 2.73
C SER A 189 -39.12 -17.43 2.11
N GLU A 190 -40.13 -18.30 1.93
CA GLU A 190 -41.46 -17.91 1.43
C GLU A 190 -42.25 -17.02 2.40
N GLU A 191 -42.02 -17.19 3.71
CA GLU A 191 -42.73 -16.46 4.77
C GLU A 191 -42.15 -15.07 5.05
N GLN A 192 -40.96 -14.75 4.50
CA GLN A 192 -40.27 -13.48 4.73
C GLN A 192 -41.07 -12.26 4.27
N LEU A 193 -41.91 -12.39 3.24
CA LEU A 193 -42.80 -11.32 2.78
C LEU A 193 -43.78 -10.85 3.86
N SER A 194 -44.10 -11.72 4.82
CA SER A 194 -44.98 -11.44 5.97
C SER A 194 -44.23 -11.57 7.30
N TYR A 195 -42.94 -11.25 7.32
CA TYR A 195 -42.05 -11.44 8.47
C TYR A 195 -42.65 -10.96 9.81
N PRO A 196 -43.19 -9.72 9.93
CA PRO A 196 -43.66 -9.22 11.22
C PRO A 196 -44.78 -10.07 11.83
N GLN A 197 -45.73 -10.53 10.99
CA GLN A 197 -46.88 -11.32 11.42
C GLN A 197 -46.45 -12.72 11.85
N ILE A 198 -45.52 -13.33 11.11
CA ILE A 198 -45.02 -14.67 11.41
C ILE A 198 -44.14 -14.64 12.68
N ALA A 199 -43.31 -13.62 12.84
CA ALA A 199 -42.46 -13.44 14.02
C ALA A 199 -43.31 -13.36 15.31
N GLU A 200 -44.36 -12.53 15.32
CA GLU A 200 -45.27 -12.40 16.46
C GLU A 200 -46.01 -13.70 16.78
N ARG A 201 -46.45 -14.43 15.73
CA ARG A 201 -47.07 -15.74 15.89
C ARG A 201 -46.11 -16.75 16.51
N LEU A 202 -44.84 -16.78 16.09
CA LEU A 202 -43.86 -17.73 16.62
C LEU A 202 -43.46 -17.40 18.06
N LEU A 203 -43.31 -16.13 18.40
CA LEU A 203 -42.96 -15.69 19.77
C LEU A 203 -44.11 -15.92 20.77
N SER A 204 -45.36 -15.95 20.32
CA SER A 204 -46.54 -16.21 21.17
C SER A 204 -46.91 -17.70 21.31
N GLN A 205 -46.33 -18.58 20.49
CA GLN A 205 -46.64 -20.01 20.50
C GLN A 205 -45.99 -20.75 21.68
N ARG A 206 -46.82 -21.39 22.50
CA ARG A 206 -46.39 -22.21 23.65
C ARG A 206 -45.55 -23.45 23.30
N GLY A 207 -45.52 -23.89 22.04
CA GLY A 207 -44.74 -25.06 21.60
C GLY A 207 -43.23 -24.79 21.45
N LEU A 208 -42.85 -23.52 21.25
CA LEU A 208 -41.46 -23.09 21.08
C LEU A 208 -40.84 -22.56 22.38
N THR A 209 -41.57 -22.58 23.49
CA THR A 209 -41.16 -22.00 24.79
C THR A 209 -39.94 -22.66 25.43
N GLN A 210 -39.49 -23.80 24.93
CA GLN A 210 -38.28 -24.47 25.40
C GLN A 210 -37.00 -23.92 24.76
N ILE A 211 -37.09 -23.15 23.66
CA ILE A 211 -35.95 -22.56 22.97
C ILE A 211 -35.98 -21.05 23.19
N SER A 212 -34.94 -20.51 23.81
CA SER A 212 -34.78 -19.07 23.91
C SER A 212 -34.51 -18.46 22.53
N LEU A 213 -35.43 -17.62 22.05
CA LEU A 213 -35.36 -16.97 20.74
C LEU A 213 -35.27 -15.45 20.89
N LEU A 214 -34.62 -14.81 19.92
CA LEU A 214 -34.49 -13.35 19.85
C LEU A 214 -34.71 -12.85 18.41
N ASP A 215 -35.48 -11.78 18.27
CA ASP A 215 -35.81 -11.17 16.98
C ASP A 215 -34.84 -10.02 16.65
N PHE A 216 -34.12 -10.14 15.53
CA PHE A 216 -33.20 -9.12 14.99
C PHE A 216 -33.77 -8.41 13.75
N GLY A 217 -35.00 -8.76 13.34
CA GLY A 217 -35.62 -8.28 12.11
C GLY A 217 -35.04 -8.91 10.84
N PHE A 218 -35.61 -8.54 9.71
CA PHE A 218 -35.17 -8.94 8.38
C PHE A 218 -35.29 -7.77 7.42
N ASP A 219 -34.25 -7.56 6.61
CA ASP A 219 -34.24 -6.56 5.56
C ASP A 219 -33.37 -7.07 4.39
N SER A 220 -34.00 -7.23 3.23
CA SER A 220 -33.35 -7.69 2.00
C SER A 220 -32.86 -6.54 1.12
N SER A 221 -33.09 -5.29 1.51
CA SER A 221 -32.66 -4.14 0.71
C SER A 221 -31.13 -4.07 0.62
N VAL A 222 -30.67 -3.77 -0.59
CA VAL A 222 -29.26 -3.50 -0.89
C VAL A 222 -29.17 -2.04 -1.32
N GLU A 223 -28.35 -1.27 -0.61
CA GLU A 223 -28.14 0.14 -0.91
C GLU A 223 -27.08 0.28 -2.00
N ALA A 224 -27.38 1.06 -3.05
CA ALA A 224 -26.44 1.31 -4.15
C ALA A 224 -25.09 1.88 -3.64
N GLN A 225 -25.14 2.79 -2.66
CA GLN A 225 -23.94 3.40 -2.10
C GLN A 225 -23.09 2.39 -1.32
N ALA A 226 -23.70 1.48 -0.56
CA ALA A 226 -22.97 0.45 0.18
C ALA A 226 -22.28 -0.52 -0.79
N LEU A 227 -23.00 -0.99 -1.81
CA LEU A 227 -22.45 -1.88 -2.84
C LEU A 227 -21.28 -1.22 -3.60
N PHE A 228 -21.43 0.07 -3.94
CA PHE A 228 -20.37 0.84 -4.58
C PHE A 228 -19.13 0.99 -3.70
N ASN A 229 -19.31 1.34 -2.43
CA ASN A 229 -18.20 1.50 -1.48
C ASN A 229 -17.42 0.17 -1.31
N ASP A 230 -18.14 -0.95 -1.19
CA ASP A 230 -17.54 -2.29 -1.10
C ASP A 230 -16.76 -2.65 -2.37
N ALA A 231 -17.31 -2.31 -3.55
CA ALA A 231 -16.65 -2.49 -4.84
C ALA A 231 -15.38 -1.64 -4.96
N CYS A 232 -15.41 -0.38 -4.55
CA CYS A 232 -14.23 0.50 -4.53
C CYS A 232 -13.12 -0.05 -3.62
N GLN A 233 -13.45 -0.45 -2.39
CA GLN A 233 -12.46 -1.00 -1.46
C GLN A 233 -11.84 -2.31 -1.99
N THR A 234 -12.67 -3.19 -2.56
CA THR A 234 -12.22 -4.45 -3.13
C THR A 234 -11.33 -4.25 -4.35
N PHE A 235 -11.66 -3.26 -5.19
CA PHE A 235 -10.81 -2.89 -6.33
C PHE A 235 -9.43 -2.39 -5.89
N LYS A 236 -9.36 -1.49 -4.88
CA LYS A 236 -8.08 -1.03 -4.32
C LYS A 236 -7.23 -2.20 -3.80
N LYS A 237 -7.84 -3.15 -3.08
CA LYS A 237 -7.14 -4.37 -2.61
C LYS A 237 -6.66 -5.25 -3.76
N SER A 238 -7.46 -5.38 -4.82
CA SER A 238 -7.11 -6.19 -5.98
C SER A 238 -5.97 -5.56 -6.80
N LEU A 239 -5.86 -4.23 -6.84
CA LEU A 239 -4.72 -3.51 -7.43
C LEU A 239 -3.39 -3.78 -6.70
N GLN A 240 -3.43 -4.16 -5.43
CA GLN A 240 -2.24 -4.59 -4.68
C GLN A 240 -1.78 -6.01 -5.04
N GLY A 241 -2.48 -6.68 -5.98
CA GLY A 241 -2.15 -8.01 -6.46
C GLY A 241 -2.53 -9.13 -5.50
N ASP A 242 -3.41 -8.91 -4.52
CA ASP A 242 -3.84 -9.99 -3.63
C ASP A 242 -4.80 -10.94 -4.37
N ALA A 243 -4.33 -12.15 -4.67
CA ALA A 243 -5.15 -13.18 -5.33
C ALA A 243 -6.42 -13.54 -4.55
N THR A 244 -6.42 -13.38 -3.23
CA THR A 244 -7.57 -13.73 -2.38
C THR A 244 -8.69 -12.69 -2.47
N ALA A 245 -8.37 -11.44 -2.82
CA ALA A 245 -9.34 -10.37 -3.06
C ALA A 245 -10.13 -10.58 -4.37
N LEU A 246 -9.62 -11.39 -5.30
CA LEU A 246 -10.25 -11.58 -6.61
C LEU A 246 -11.58 -12.32 -6.55
N LEU A 247 -11.81 -13.15 -5.53
CA LEU A 247 -13.12 -13.78 -5.31
C LEU A 247 -14.18 -12.71 -5.05
N ASP A 248 -13.86 -11.74 -4.19
CA ASP A 248 -14.74 -10.63 -3.87
C ASP A 248 -14.91 -9.69 -5.06
N LEU A 249 -13.85 -9.46 -5.83
CA LEU A 249 -13.92 -8.63 -7.04
C LEU A 249 -14.88 -9.21 -8.07
N VAL A 250 -14.75 -10.50 -8.39
CA VAL A 250 -15.64 -11.18 -9.35
C VAL A 250 -17.07 -11.24 -8.81
N PHE A 251 -17.23 -11.54 -7.52
CA PHE A 251 -18.55 -11.55 -6.88
C PHE A 251 -19.23 -10.18 -6.99
N LEU A 252 -18.55 -9.11 -6.59
CA LEU A 252 -19.11 -7.76 -6.62
C LEU A 252 -19.40 -7.30 -8.04
N GLN A 253 -18.58 -7.65 -9.04
CA GLN A 253 -18.89 -7.37 -10.43
C GLN A 253 -20.22 -7.99 -10.86
N HIS A 254 -20.46 -9.23 -10.44
CA HIS A 254 -21.73 -9.89 -10.69
C HIS A 254 -22.88 -9.17 -9.98
N GLN A 255 -22.71 -8.80 -8.70
CA GLN A 255 -23.72 -8.05 -7.94
C GLN A 255 -24.07 -6.69 -8.57
N LEU A 256 -23.07 -5.96 -9.07
CA LEU A 256 -23.28 -4.67 -9.76
C LEU A 256 -24.17 -4.83 -11.00
N SER A 257 -24.05 -5.94 -11.73
CA SER A 257 -24.88 -6.20 -12.93
C SER A 257 -26.30 -6.69 -12.60
N LEU A 258 -26.52 -7.23 -11.40
CA LEU A 258 -27.85 -7.67 -10.94
C LEU A 258 -28.66 -6.56 -10.27
N PHE A 259 -28.03 -5.48 -9.82
CA PHE A 259 -28.70 -4.39 -9.11
C PHE A 259 -29.85 -3.77 -9.93
N PRO A 260 -31.03 -3.48 -9.32
CA PRO A 260 -31.35 -3.57 -7.88
C PRO A 260 -31.81 -4.95 -7.40
N ASN A 261 -31.88 -5.95 -8.28
CA ASN A 261 -32.39 -7.29 -7.97
C ASN A 261 -31.30 -8.21 -7.39
N VAL A 262 -30.56 -7.71 -6.40
CA VAL A 262 -29.52 -8.46 -5.71
C VAL A 262 -30.14 -9.34 -4.63
N ILE A 263 -29.75 -10.62 -4.59
CA ILE A 263 -30.11 -11.53 -3.49
C ILE A 263 -28.95 -11.54 -2.48
N PRO A 264 -29.16 -11.08 -1.23
CA PRO A 264 -28.11 -11.10 -0.22
C PRO A 264 -27.58 -12.51 0.06
N LEU A 265 -26.27 -12.64 0.29
CA LEU A 265 -25.64 -13.92 0.64
C LEU A 265 -26.24 -14.57 1.91
N ALA A 266 -26.75 -13.77 2.85
CA ALA A 266 -27.47 -14.28 4.01
C ALA A 266 -28.69 -15.12 3.59
N GLU A 267 -29.44 -14.71 2.57
CA GLU A 267 -30.57 -15.47 2.05
C GLU A 267 -30.11 -16.75 1.34
N ARG A 268 -29.00 -16.72 0.62
CA ARG A 268 -28.38 -17.93 0.06
C ARG A 268 -28.02 -18.92 1.16
N TYR A 269 -27.44 -18.44 2.25
CA TYR A 269 -27.16 -19.27 3.43
C TYR A 269 -28.46 -19.86 4.00
N LYS A 270 -29.52 -19.06 4.14
CA LYS A 270 -30.83 -19.54 4.58
C LYS A 270 -31.38 -20.66 3.72
N GLN A 271 -31.33 -20.51 2.39
CA GLN A 271 -31.79 -21.53 1.44
C GLN A 271 -31.04 -22.86 1.64
N GLN A 272 -29.72 -22.82 1.84
CA GLN A 272 -28.93 -24.02 2.12
C GLN A 272 -29.33 -24.70 3.45
N VAL A 273 -29.60 -23.91 4.49
CA VAL A 273 -30.09 -24.41 5.78
C VAL A 273 -31.48 -25.07 5.63
N GLU A 274 -32.37 -24.47 4.84
CA GLU A 274 -33.72 -25.01 4.56
C GLU A 274 -33.68 -26.29 3.71
N GLN A 275 -32.66 -26.42 2.86
CA GLN A 275 -32.38 -27.63 2.07
C GLN A 275 -31.71 -28.73 2.90
N GLY A 276 -31.23 -28.42 4.11
CA GLY A 276 -30.64 -29.39 5.01
C GLY A 276 -29.16 -29.66 4.79
N GLU A 277 -28.43 -28.72 4.17
CA GLU A 277 -26.98 -28.83 4.05
C GLU A 277 -26.35 -28.98 5.44
N THR A 278 -25.43 -29.92 5.60
CA THR A 278 -24.81 -30.26 6.88
C THR A 278 -23.32 -29.87 6.94
N ASP A 279 -22.68 -29.74 5.77
CA ASP A 279 -21.31 -29.28 5.68
C ASP A 279 -21.27 -27.75 5.80
N SER A 280 -20.85 -27.29 6.97
CA SER A 280 -20.65 -25.86 7.24
C SER A 280 -19.73 -25.16 6.24
N MET A 281 -18.86 -25.85 5.49
CA MET A 281 -18.05 -25.23 4.42
C MET A 281 -18.88 -24.80 3.20
N GLN A 282 -20.01 -25.45 2.92
CA GLN A 282 -20.88 -25.06 1.79
C GLN A 282 -21.65 -23.77 2.05
N VAL A 283 -21.79 -23.41 3.34
CA VAL A 283 -22.46 -22.20 3.80
C VAL A 283 -21.49 -21.11 4.29
N GLU A 284 -20.20 -21.33 4.08
CA GLU A 284 -19.15 -20.34 4.30
C GLU A 284 -19.32 -19.16 3.35
N PRO A 285 -19.15 -17.89 3.78
CA PRO A 285 -19.33 -16.75 2.89
C PRO A 285 -18.52 -16.83 1.58
N ALA A 286 -17.26 -17.28 1.63
CA ALA A 286 -16.46 -17.47 0.43
C ALA A 286 -16.97 -18.63 -0.46
N GLY A 287 -17.47 -19.71 0.14
CA GLY A 287 -18.06 -20.83 -0.58
C GLY A 287 -19.36 -20.42 -1.29
N LEU A 288 -20.22 -19.66 -0.61
CA LEU A 288 -21.46 -19.11 -1.17
C LEU A 288 -21.17 -18.17 -2.35
N LYS A 289 -20.18 -17.28 -2.21
CA LYS A 289 -19.72 -16.41 -3.31
C LYS A 289 -19.26 -17.23 -4.51
N LEU A 290 -18.44 -18.27 -4.28
CA LEU A 290 -17.97 -19.15 -5.35
C LEU A 290 -19.14 -19.84 -6.06
N THR A 291 -20.09 -20.40 -5.32
CA THR A 291 -21.27 -21.06 -5.90
C THR A 291 -22.09 -20.10 -6.76
N GLU A 292 -22.29 -18.87 -6.30
CA GLU A 292 -23.03 -17.86 -7.07
C GLU A 292 -22.31 -17.47 -8.36
N ILE A 293 -20.98 -17.30 -8.31
CA ILE A 293 -20.16 -17.04 -9.51
C ILE A 293 -20.22 -18.22 -10.48
N GLU A 294 -20.09 -19.45 -9.98
CA GLU A 294 -20.13 -20.68 -10.81
C GLU A 294 -21.47 -20.89 -11.53
N GLN A 295 -22.56 -20.39 -10.96
CA GLN A 295 -23.89 -20.51 -11.56
C GLN A 295 -24.15 -19.45 -12.65
N PHE A 296 -23.66 -18.23 -12.48
CA PHE A 296 -24.14 -17.08 -13.26
C PHE A 296 -23.05 -16.29 -14.01
N SER A 297 -21.77 -16.60 -13.80
CA SER A 297 -20.65 -15.86 -14.41
C SER A 297 -19.99 -16.59 -15.58
N THR A 298 -19.19 -15.86 -16.35
CA THR A 298 -18.45 -16.41 -17.50
C THR A 298 -17.39 -17.43 -17.08
N LEU A 299 -16.93 -18.29 -17.99
CA LEU A 299 -15.91 -19.30 -17.69
C LEU A 299 -14.59 -18.69 -17.18
N ASP A 300 -14.20 -17.53 -17.69
CA ASP A 300 -12.98 -16.83 -17.24
C ASP A 300 -13.14 -16.33 -15.80
N ASP A 301 -14.32 -15.80 -15.45
CA ASP A 301 -14.64 -15.34 -14.11
C ASP A 301 -14.66 -16.50 -13.11
N GLN A 302 -15.23 -17.64 -13.53
CA GLN A 302 -15.21 -18.88 -12.75
C GLN A 302 -13.78 -19.35 -12.50
N LYS A 303 -12.90 -19.28 -13.50
CA LYS A 303 -11.48 -19.67 -13.36
C LYS A 303 -10.79 -18.79 -12.31
N ILE A 304 -10.95 -17.47 -12.40
CA ILE A 304 -10.37 -16.52 -11.44
C ILE A 304 -10.91 -16.78 -10.03
N ALA A 305 -12.23 -16.95 -9.89
CA ALA A 305 -12.87 -17.20 -8.59
C ALA A 305 -12.41 -18.53 -7.95
N ARG A 306 -12.27 -19.60 -8.74
CA ARG A 306 -11.74 -20.90 -8.28
C ARG A 306 -10.29 -20.76 -7.79
N GLN A 307 -9.44 -20.09 -8.56
CA GLN A 307 -8.05 -19.82 -8.16
C GLN A 307 -7.97 -18.99 -6.88
N ALA A 308 -8.79 -17.94 -6.76
CA ALA A 308 -8.88 -17.09 -5.59
C ALA A 308 -9.36 -17.85 -4.35
N PHE A 309 -10.41 -18.67 -4.49
CA PHE A 309 -10.92 -19.52 -3.42
C PHE A 309 -9.90 -20.59 -2.99
N TYR A 310 -9.18 -21.18 -3.94
CA TYR A 310 -8.11 -22.14 -3.65
C TYR A 310 -6.98 -21.48 -2.84
N ALA A 311 -6.52 -20.30 -3.28
CA ALA A 311 -5.55 -19.49 -2.56
C ALA A 311 -6.07 -19.05 -1.17
N LEU A 312 -7.37 -18.79 -1.05
CA LEU A 312 -8.04 -18.45 0.20
C LEU A 312 -7.90 -19.57 1.24
N CYS A 313 -8.06 -20.83 0.84
CA CYS A 313 -7.96 -21.98 1.73
C CYS A 313 -6.54 -22.24 2.26
N GLY A 314 -5.51 -21.97 1.46
CA GLY A 314 -4.11 -22.17 1.83
C GLY A 314 -3.67 -23.64 1.94
N GLU A 315 -4.47 -24.57 1.43
CA GLU A 315 -4.18 -26.01 1.43
C GLU A 315 -3.43 -26.40 0.15
N ARG A 316 -2.37 -27.22 0.27
CA ARG A 316 -1.61 -27.72 -0.88
C ARG A 316 -2.05 -29.12 -1.27
N LEU A 317 -3.02 -29.24 -2.17
CA LEU A 317 -3.64 -30.52 -2.52
C LEU A 317 -2.76 -31.42 -3.40
N SER A 318 -1.79 -30.87 -4.14
CA SER A 318 -0.84 -31.67 -4.94
C SER A 318 0.14 -32.48 -4.08
N GLN A 319 0.33 -32.09 -2.83
CA GLN A 319 1.24 -32.74 -1.88
C GLN A 319 0.49 -33.79 -1.05
N GLN A 320 1.08 -34.97 -0.85
CA GLN A 320 0.52 -35.96 0.07
C GLN A 320 0.89 -35.60 1.52
N VAL A 321 -0.12 -35.41 2.37
CA VAL A 321 0.05 -35.05 3.78
C VAL A 321 -0.71 -36.07 4.63
N HIS A 322 0.00 -36.85 5.45
CA HIS A 322 -0.61 -37.89 6.29
C HIS A 322 -1.42 -37.32 7.46
N HIS A 323 -0.96 -36.21 8.05
CA HIS A 323 -1.61 -35.55 9.19
C HIS A 323 -1.80 -34.06 8.89
N PRO A 324 -2.81 -33.68 8.08
CA PRO A 324 -3.08 -32.28 7.81
C PRO A 324 -3.49 -31.57 9.10
N GLN A 325 -2.99 -30.34 9.31
CA GLN A 325 -3.32 -29.52 10.48
C GLN A 325 -4.83 -29.30 10.61
N PHE A 326 -5.52 -29.06 9.48
CA PHE A 326 -6.96 -28.85 9.41
C PHE A 326 -7.60 -29.87 8.45
N ALA A 327 -7.76 -31.11 8.90
CA ALA A 327 -8.28 -32.22 8.07
C ALA A 327 -9.64 -31.90 7.42
N TRP A 328 -10.53 -31.20 8.15
CA TRP A 328 -11.83 -30.80 7.63
C TRP A 328 -11.73 -29.85 6.44
N ARG A 329 -10.77 -28.91 6.45
CA ARG A 329 -10.61 -27.93 5.36
C ARG A 329 -10.12 -28.62 4.10
N ARG A 330 -9.09 -29.45 4.26
CA ARG A 330 -8.51 -30.22 3.17
C ARG A 330 -9.55 -31.15 2.53
N PHE A 331 -10.34 -31.86 3.34
CA PHE A 331 -11.39 -32.77 2.84
C PHE A 331 -12.48 -32.02 2.08
N SER A 332 -13.01 -30.92 2.63
CA SER A 332 -14.02 -30.11 1.94
C SER A 332 -13.47 -29.50 0.65
N LEU A 333 -12.23 -29.01 0.63
CA LEU A 333 -11.61 -28.47 -0.58
C LEU A 333 -11.40 -29.55 -1.66
N GLN A 334 -10.99 -30.77 -1.28
CA GLN A 334 -10.86 -31.89 -2.22
C GLN A 334 -12.19 -32.25 -2.89
N LYS A 335 -13.29 -32.22 -2.13
CA LYS A 335 -14.64 -32.45 -2.66
C LYS A 335 -15.01 -31.40 -3.70
N ILE A 336 -14.73 -30.12 -3.43
CA ILE A 336 -15.03 -29.01 -4.36
C ILE A 336 -14.10 -29.09 -5.60
N TYR A 337 -12.81 -29.30 -5.39
CA TYR A 337 -11.79 -29.42 -6.46
C TYR A 337 -12.15 -30.46 -7.52
N THR A 338 -12.76 -31.58 -7.11
CA THR A 338 -13.12 -32.68 -8.02
C THR A 338 -14.05 -32.22 -9.15
N ASN A 339 -14.80 -31.13 -8.95
CA ASN A 339 -15.72 -30.56 -9.92
C ASN A 339 -15.09 -29.53 -10.86
N TRP A 340 -13.85 -29.09 -10.61
CA TRP A 340 -13.22 -27.99 -11.37
C TRP A 340 -12.48 -28.43 -12.64
N SER A 341 -12.34 -29.73 -12.88
CA SER A 341 -11.61 -30.29 -14.03
C SER A 341 -10.16 -29.77 -14.16
N TRP A 342 -9.53 -29.39 -13.05
CA TRP A 342 -8.12 -28.98 -13.04
C TRP A 342 -7.21 -30.18 -13.32
N SER A 343 -6.19 -29.97 -14.15
CA SER A 343 -5.15 -30.97 -14.34
C SER A 343 -4.23 -31.04 -13.11
N ALA A 344 -3.52 -32.16 -12.96
CA ALA A 344 -2.51 -32.31 -11.93
C ALA A 344 -1.40 -31.23 -12.04
N ASP A 345 -1.14 -30.73 -13.26
CA ASP A 345 -0.15 -29.69 -13.49
C ASP A 345 -0.65 -28.31 -13.05
N THR A 346 -1.91 -27.96 -13.33
CA THR A 346 -2.54 -26.74 -12.80
C THR A 346 -2.49 -26.72 -11.28
N LEU A 347 -2.80 -27.84 -10.63
CA LEU A 347 -2.77 -27.95 -9.18
C LEU A 347 -1.36 -27.74 -8.60
N LYS A 348 -0.33 -28.29 -9.24
CA LYS A 348 1.07 -28.06 -8.84
C LYS A 348 1.49 -26.60 -9.02
N ILE A 349 1.02 -25.95 -10.09
CA ILE A 349 1.29 -24.53 -10.33
C ILE A 349 0.64 -23.67 -9.24
N GLU A 350 -0.63 -23.91 -8.90
CA GLU A 350 -1.31 -23.16 -7.85
C GLU A 350 -0.70 -23.41 -6.45
N ASP A 351 -0.29 -24.65 -6.14
CA ASP A 351 0.38 -24.98 -4.87
C ASP A 351 1.76 -24.32 -4.72
N SER A 352 2.41 -24.01 -5.85
CA SER A 352 3.71 -23.35 -5.89
C SER A 352 3.63 -21.82 -6.00
N ARG A 353 2.44 -21.22 -5.86
CA ARG A 353 2.23 -19.75 -5.95
C ARG A 353 3.16 -18.93 -5.06
N ALA A 354 3.40 -19.38 -3.83
CA ALA A 354 4.34 -18.73 -2.91
C ALA A 354 5.78 -18.70 -3.46
N ASN A 355 6.15 -19.67 -4.30
CA ASN A 355 7.48 -19.87 -4.88
C ASN A 355 7.56 -19.52 -6.37
N TRP A 356 6.52 -18.89 -6.93
CA TRP A 356 6.54 -18.49 -8.34
C TRP A 356 7.74 -17.60 -8.63
N SER A 357 8.36 -17.82 -9.79
CA SER A 357 9.42 -16.97 -10.31
C SER A 357 8.86 -15.60 -10.72
N TYR A 358 9.73 -14.59 -10.83
CA TYR A 358 9.31 -13.27 -11.27
C TYR A 358 8.53 -13.29 -12.61
N PRO A 359 8.99 -13.99 -13.68
CA PRO A 359 8.24 -14.06 -14.93
C PRO A 359 6.83 -14.67 -14.78
N GLN A 360 6.66 -15.65 -13.90
CA GLN A 360 5.33 -16.24 -13.64
C GLN A 360 4.39 -15.23 -12.97
N ARG A 361 4.90 -14.46 -12.01
CA ARG A 361 4.12 -13.41 -11.31
C ARG A 361 3.77 -12.27 -12.26
N GLN A 362 4.74 -11.84 -13.08
CA GLN A 362 4.52 -10.81 -14.10
C GLN A 362 3.49 -11.26 -15.13
N GLN A 363 3.58 -12.49 -15.64
CA GLN A 363 2.59 -13.02 -16.58
C GLN A 363 1.19 -13.07 -15.95
N TRP A 364 1.08 -13.61 -14.74
CA TRP A 364 -0.21 -13.68 -14.04
C TRP A 364 -0.80 -12.29 -13.79
N TRP A 365 0.03 -11.31 -13.44
CA TRP A 365 -0.41 -9.92 -13.28
C TRP A 365 -0.89 -9.31 -14.60
N SER A 366 -0.12 -9.49 -15.67
CA SER A 366 -0.49 -9.04 -17.02
C SER A 366 -1.81 -9.64 -17.50
N ASP A 367 -2.05 -10.93 -17.22
CA ASP A 367 -3.30 -11.61 -17.55
C ASP A 367 -4.50 -11.06 -16.77
N LEU A 368 -4.27 -10.49 -15.58
CA LEU A 368 -5.30 -9.91 -14.71
C LEU A 368 -5.67 -8.46 -15.09
N LEU A 369 -4.76 -7.69 -15.68
CA LEU A 369 -4.98 -6.27 -16.01
C LEU A 369 -6.27 -6.02 -16.83
N PRO A 370 -6.60 -6.79 -17.88
CA PRO A 370 -7.86 -6.60 -18.63
C PRO A 370 -9.11 -6.78 -17.76
N LYS A 371 -9.05 -7.68 -16.78
CA LYS A 371 -10.15 -7.90 -15.82
C LYS A 371 -10.36 -6.70 -14.91
N LEU A 372 -9.27 -6.08 -14.43
CA LEU A 372 -9.33 -4.87 -13.61
C LEU A 372 -9.86 -3.67 -14.41
N GLN A 373 -9.43 -3.51 -15.66
CA GLN A 373 -9.97 -2.49 -16.56
C GLN A 373 -11.48 -2.64 -16.77
N ARG A 374 -11.95 -3.86 -17.03
CA ARG A 374 -13.39 -4.15 -17.18
C ARG A 374 -14.16 -3.88 -15.90
N PHE A 375 -13.64 -4.28 -14.74
CA PHE A 375 -14.28 -4.01 -13.45
C PHE A 375 -14.45 -2.51 -13.20
N LEU A 376 -13.42 -1.70 -13.48
CA LEU A 376 -13.53 -0.25 -13.34
C LEU A 376 -14.60 0.34 -14.28
N SER A 377 -14.67 -0.15 -15.52
CA SER A 377 -15.72 0.27 -16.48
C SER A 377 -17.13 -0.07 -15.96
N ASP A 378 -17.33 -1.27 -15.43
CA ASP A 378 -18.63 -1.69 -14.86
C ASP A 378 -18.99 -0.83 -13.64
N LEU A 379 -18.01 -0.52 -12.79
CA LEU A 379 -18.18 0.34 -11.62
C LEU A 379 -18.53 1.78 -12.01
N GLN A 380 -17.88 2.34 -13.05
CA GLN A 380 -18.20 3.65 -13.62
C GLN A 380 -19.62 3.69 -14.19
N GLN A 381 -20.03 2.64 -14.92
CA GLN A 381 -21.37 2.53 -15.45
C GLN A 381 -22.43 2.46 -14.34
N PHE A 382 -22.18 1.64 -13.33
CA PHE A 382 -23.06 1.51 -12.16
C PHE A 382 -23.25 2.85 -11.45
N ALA A 383 -22.14 3.54 -11.16
CA ALA A 383 -22.19 4.84 -10.49
C ALA A 383 -22.98 5.88 -11.28
N LYS A 384 -22.79 5.93 -12.61
CA LYS A 384 -23.54 6.82 -13.50
C LYS A 384 -25.05 6.56 -13.48
N GLN A 385 -25.46 5.31 -13.26
CA GLN A 385 -26.87 4.91 -13.26
C GLN A 385 -27.55 5.10 -11.89
N HIS A 386 -26.82 4.93 -10.79
CA HIS A 386 -27.42 4.78 -9.47
C HIS A 386 -26.95 5.78 -8.41
N LEU A 387 -25.89 6.57 -8.67
CA LEU A 387 -25.29 7.46 -7.68
C LEU A 387 -25.23 8.90 -8.19
N ALA A 388 -25.49 9.85 -7.28
CA ALA A 388 -25.39 11.28 -7.58
C ALA A 388 -23.95 11.83 -7.44
N SER A 389 -23.13 11.22 -6.56
CA SER A 389 -21.79 11.71 -6.21
C SER A 389 -20.80 10.55 -6.05
N ALA A 390 -20.07 10.25 -7.12
CA ALA A 390 -19.04 9.19 -7.14
C ALA A 390 -17.79 9.56 -7.97
N ALA A 391 -17.75 10.77 -8.55
CA ALA A 391 -16.74 11.17 -9.52
C ALA A 391 -15.32 11.14 -8.95
N ASP A 392 -15.11 11.71 -7.76
CA ASP A 392 -13.79 11.81 -7.15
C ASP A 392 -13.20 10.42 -6.83
N GLN A 393 -14.02 9.51 -6.30
CA GLN A 393 -13.59 8.14 -6.02
C GLN A 393 -13.26 7.38 -7.30
N LEU A 394 -14.06 7.53 -8.36
CA LEU A 394 -13.79 6.88 -9.65
C LEU A 394 -12.54 7.44 -10.35
N ASP A 395 -12.30 8.76 -10.25
CA ASP A 395 -11.09 9.40 -10.77
C ASP A 395 -9.85 8.88 -10.04
N GLU A 396 -9.92 8.76 -8.72
CA GLU A 396 -8.84 8.15 -7.92
C GLU A 396 -8.54 6.71 -8.38
N LEU A 397 -9.56 5.87 -8.51
CA LEU A 397 -9.40 4.48 -8.97
C LEU A 397 -8.86 4.39 -10.40
N GLY A 398 -9.30 5.29 -11.28
CA GLY A 398 -8.81 5.39 -12.65
C GLY A 398 -7.33 5.77 -12.71
N LYS A 399 -6.90 6.74 -11.90
CA LYS A 399 -5.49 7.13 -11.77
C LYS A 399 -4.64 6.00 -11.21
N LEU A 400 -5.10 5.32 -10.15
CA LEU A 400 -4.40 4.17 -9.60
C LEU A 400 -4.19 3.06 -10.64
N LEU A 401 -5.24 2.72 -11.41
CA LEU A 401 -5.12 1.74 -12.49
C LEU A 401 -4.17 2.24 -13.60
N ALA A 402 -4.25 3.52 -13.98
CA ALA A 402 -3.35 4.09 -14.98
C ALA A 402 -1.87 4.01 -14.55
N LEU A 403 -1.55 4.26 -13.28
CA LEU A 403 -0.21 4.10 -12.73
C LEU A 403 0.31 2.66 -12.82
N THR A 404 -0.58 1.67 -12.66
CA THR A 404 -0.20 0.25 -12.81
C THR A 404 0.01 -0.18 -14.26
N LEU A 405 -0.52 0.59 -15.21
CA LEU A 405 -0.42 0.36 -16.66
C LEU A 405 0.66 1.22 -17.32
N ASP A 406 1.28 2.14 -16.58
CA ASP A 406 2.26 3.07 -17.11
C ASP A 406 3.56 2.34 -17.48
N ASN A 407 3.74 2.18 -18.79
CA ASN A 407 4.90 1.53 -19.40
C ASN A 407 5.79 2.55 -20.11
N THR A 408 5.82 3.81 -19.67
CA THR A 408 6.78 4.78 -20.22
C THR A 408 8.21 4.35 -19.91
N ASP A 409 9.14 4.54 -20.86
CA ASP A 409 10.56 4.14 -20.72
C ASP A 409 11.24 4.73 -19.47
N SER A 410 10.73 5.86 -18.97
CA SER A 410 11.24 6.50 -17.76
C SER A 410 10.79 5.82 -16.47
N VAL A 411 9.67 5.09 -16.47
CA VAL A 411 9.13 4.46 -15.25
C VAL A 411 9.85 3.14 -14.99
N ILE A 412 10.26 2.94 -13.75
CA ILE A 412 10.75 1.64 -13.31
C ILE A 412 9.55 0.75 -13.03
N GLU A 413 9.35 -0.27 -13.87
CA GLU A 413 8.26 -1.24 -13.74
C GLU A 413 8.28 -1.88 -12.34
N GLN A 414 7.12 -1.88 -11.70
CA GLN A 414 6.96 -2.45 -10.37
C GLN A 414 5.73 -3.35 -10.30
N LEU A 415 5.94 -4.59 -9.89
CA LEU A 415 4.85 -5.48 -9.53
C LEU A 415 4.19 -5.02 -8.22
N PRO A 416 2.86 -5.20 -8.09
CA PRO A 416 2.15 -4.94 -6.84
C PRO A 416 2.77 -5.71 -5.67
N ILE A 417 2.62 -5.17 -4.45
CA ILE A 417 3.29 -5.67 -3.25
C ILE A 417 3.07 -7.18 -3.03
N ALA A 418 1.85 -7.67 -3.17
CA ALA A 418 1.54 -9.10 -2.97
C ALA A 418 2.14 -10.00 -4.07
N MET A 419 2.53 -9.42 -5.20
CA MET A 419 3.18 -10.07 -6.34
C MET A 419 4.70 -9.89 -6.37
N GLN A 420 5.28 -9.21 -5.40
CA GLN A 420 6.74 -9.16 -5.26
C GLN A 420 7.29 -10.50 -4.74
N MET A 421 8.58 -10.73 -4.96
CA MET A 421 9.24 -11.94 -4.49
C MET A 421 9.43 -11.88 -2.96
N PRO A 422 8.83 -12.80 -2.16
CA PRO A 422 8.95 -12.73 -0.70
C PRO A 422 10.38 -13.01 -0.22
N ASN A 423 11.06 -13.95 -0.87
CA ASN A 423 12.48 -14.20 -0.74
C ASN A 423 13.03 -14.23 -2.17
N GLY A 424 13.63 -13.13 -2.63
CA GLY A 424 14.28 -13.09 -3.94
C GLY A 424 15.30 -14.24 -4.12
N PRO A 425 15.74 -14.53 -5.36
CA PRO A 425 16.71 -15.58 -5.61
C PRO A 425 18.01 -15.40 -4.82
N GLU A 426 18.55 -16.52 -4.32
CA GLU A 426 19.83 -16.55 -3.60
C GLU A 426 21.01 -16.19 -4.51
N GLN A 427 20.96 -16.60 -5.78
CA GLN A 427 22.01 -16.30 -6.76
C GLN A 427 21.43 -15.52 -7.93
N LEU A 428 22.09 -14.43 -8.27
CA LEU A 428 21.80 -13.58 -9.41
C LEU A 428 23.06 -13.39 -10.24
N TYR A 429 22.86 -13.29 -11.54
CA TYR A 429 23.91 -13.11 -12.52
C TYR A 429 23.62 -11.87 -13.34
N LEU A 430 24.55 -10.92 -13.31
CA LEU A 430 24.50 -9.69 -14.08
C LEU A 430 25.54 -9.77 -15.19
N TYR A 431 25.07 -9.75 -16.44
CA TYR A 431 25.90 -9.86 -17.62
C TYR A 431 25.86 -8.58 -18.44
N ARG A 432 26.99 -8.28 -19.08
CA ARG A 432 27.04 -7.42 -20.27
C ARG A 432 27.93 -8.09 -21.31
N PHE A 433 27.31 -8.59 -22.36
CA PHE A 433 27.99 -9.30 -23.44
C PHE A 433 28.67 -8.32 -24.42
N VAL A 434 29.62 -8.79 -25.23
CA VAL A 434 30.27 -7.94 -26.23
C VAL A 434 29.29 -7.54 -27.35
N GLU A 435 28.42 -8.47 -27.75
CA GLU A 435 27.49 -8.33 -28.89
C GLU A 435 26.33 -7.36 -28.64
N GLN A 436 26.02 -7.05 -27.37
CA GLN A 436 24.94 -6.15 -26.97
C GLN A 436 25.47 -5.08 -26.01
N SER A 437 24.86 -3.90 -25.99
CA SER A 437 25.26 -2.84 -25.04
C SER A 437 24.49 -2.88 -23.72
N ASP A 438 23.45 -3.70 -23.66
CA ASP A 438 22.51 -3.73 -22.56
C ASP A 438 23.01 -4.67 -21.45
N TRP A 439 22.65 -4.32 -20.22
CA TRP A 439 22.84 -5.18 -19.07
C TRP A 439 21.69 -6.18 -19.00
N ILE A 440 22.01 -7.44 -18.69
CA ILE A 440 21.03 -8.52 -18.52
C ILE A 440 21.15 -9.06 -17.10
N LEU A 441 20.05 -9.06 -16.35
CA LEU A 441 19.98 -9.70 -15.04
C LEU A 441 19.27 -11.05 -15.17
N SER A 442 19.82 -12.10 -14.58
CA SER A 442 19.27 -13.46 -14.66
C SER A 442 19.39 -14.20 -13.33
N SER A 443 18.44 -15.09 -13.03
CA SER A 443 18.53 -16.06 -11.93
C SER A 443 19.31 -17.32 -12.29
N ILE A 444 19.61 -17.52 -13.57
CA ILE A 444 20.39 -18.64 -14.09
C ILE A 444 21.63 -18.13 -14.83
N PRO A 445 22.74 -18.88 -14.82
CA PRO A 445 23.92 -18.51 -15.59
C PRO A 445 23.58 -18.49 -17.09
N LEU A 446 23.98 -17.41 -17.77
CA LEU A 446 23.79 -17.25 -19.21
C LEU A 446 25.10 -17.47 -19.94
N SER A 447 25.02 -18.15 -21.09
CA SER A 447 26.18 -18.42 -21.97
C SER A 447 26.26 -17.44 -23.15
N ASP A 448 25.12 -16.91 -23.59
CA ASP A 448 24.99 -16.06 -24.79
C ASP A 448 23.95 -14.95 -24.54
N ALA A 449 24.13 -13.80 -25.20
CA ALA A 449 23.26 -12.64 -25.16
C ALA A 449 21.86 -12.88 -25.74
N LYS A 450 21.66 -13.95 -26.52
CA LYS A 450 20.34 -14.35 -27.05
C LYS A 450 19.44 -15.00 -26.00
N GLN A 451 20.00 -15.43 -24.87
CA GLN A 451 19.22 -16.07 -23.82
C GLN A 451 18.42 -15.02 -23.04
N VAL A 452 17.15 -15.33 -22.77
CA VAL A 452 16.25 -14.43 -22.05
C VAL A 452 16.59 -14.43 -20.56
N GLY A 453 17.06 -13.29 -20.05
CA GLY A 453 17.20 -13.04 -18.62
C GLY A 453 15.87 -12.72 -17.95
N LEU A 454 15.92 -12.35 -16.67
CA LEU A 454 14.77 -11.81 -15.94
C LEU A 454 14.34 -10.44 -16.49
N ASN A 455 15.31 -9.57 -16.77
CA ASN A 455 15.11 -8.29 -17.44
C ASN A 455 16.43 -7.79 -18.05
N GLN A 456 16.32 -6.86 -19.01
CA GLN A 456 17.45 -6.25 -19.71
C GLN A 456 17.25 -4.74 -19.86
N HIS A 457 18.31 -3.96 -19.68
CA HIS A 457 18.25 -2.51 -19.84
C HIS A 457 19.61 -1.88 -20.14
N LYS A 458 19.62 -0.74 -20.86
CA LYS A 458 20.85 0.02 -21.21
C LYS A 458 21.57 0.59 -20.00
N SER A 459 20.83 1.09 -19.02
CA SER A 459 21.37 1.63 -17.76
C SER A 459 21.43 0.55 -16.69
N LEU A 460 22.61 0.41 -16.08
CA LEU A 460 22.86 -0.45 -14.92
C LEU A 460 22.02 0.00 -13.70
N VAL A 461 21.89 1.31 -13.48
CA VAL A 461 21.14 1.87 -12.34
C VAL A 461 19.68 1.48 -12.43
N HIS A 462 19.08 1.66 -13.61
CA HIS A 462 17.68 1.26 -13.85
C HIS A 462 17.47 -0.23 -13.56
N LEU A 463 18.34 -1.10 -14.09
CA LEU A 463 18.19 -2.55 -13.92
C LEU A 463 18.34 -2.99 -12.45
N LEU A 464 19.29 -2.42 -11.72
CA LEU A 464 19.47 -2.70 -10.29
C LEU A 464 18.33 -2.12 -9.45
N ALA A 465 17.88 -0.89 -9.75
CA ALA A 465 16.75 -0.26 -9.10
C ALA A 465 15.47 -1.08 -9.29
N TRP A 466 15.18 -1.52 -10.51
CA TRP A 466 14.09 -2.45 -10.83
C TRP A 466 14.18 -3.74 -10.03
N ALA A 467 15.38 -4.35 -9.95
CA ALA A 467 15.58 -5.60 -9.23
C ALA A 467 15.37 -5.45 -7.72
N VAL A 468 15.80 -4.33 -7.13
CA VAL A 468 15.56 -4.04 -5.70
C VAL A 468 14.07 -3.75 -5.46
N ARG A 469 13.40 -2.96 -6.31
CA ARG A 469 11.97 -2.64 -6.17
C ARG A 469 11.05 -3.85 -6.25
N ASN A 470 11.41 -4.85 -7.05
CA ASN A 470 10.63 -6.08 -7.19
C ASN A 470 11.05 -7.18 -6.18
N ASN A 471 11.88 -6.85 -5.19
CA ASN A 471 12.48 -7.79 -4.22
C ASN A 471 13.21 -8.98 -4.86
N ILE A 472 13.71 -8.81 -6.09
CA ILE A 472 14.55 -9.80 -6.78
C ILE A 472 15.96 -9.73 -6.20
N LEU A 473 16.50 -8.52 -6.06
CA LEU A 473 17.80 -8.24 -5.46
C LEU A 473 17.60 -7.77 -4.02
N THR A 474 18.04 -8.58 -3.06
CA THR A 474 17.92 -8.29 -1.62
C THR A 474 19.29 -8.29 -0.94
N THR A 475 19.35 -7.93 0.34
CA THR A 475 20.57 -8.02 1.16
C THR A 475 21.10 -9.45 1.33
N ARG A 476 20.29 -10.47 1.02
CA ARG A 476 20.67 -11.89 1.07
C ARG A 476 21.12 -12.44 -0.28
N SER A 477 20.87 -11.72 -1.38
CA SER A 477 21.16 -12.18 -2.73
C SER A 477 22.66 -12.09 -3.02
N TRP A 478 23.21 -13.13 -3.64
CA TRP A 478 24.58 -13.16 -4.11
C TRP A 478 24.65 -12.81 -5.60
N LEU A 479 25.17 -11.62 -5.90
CA LEU A 479 25.28 -11.08 -7.25
C LEU A 479 26.64 -11.42 -7.86
N ARG A 480 26.63 -12.21 -8.94
CA ARG A 480 27.80 -12.46 -9.79
C ARG A 480 27.77 -11.54 -10.99
N VAL A 481 28.85 -10.80 -11.21
CA VAL A 481 28.94 -9.80 -12.27
C VAL A 481 29.94 -10.26 -13.33
N ALA A 482 29.53 -10.23 -14.59
CA ALA A 482 30.38 -10.54 -15.74
C ALA A 482 30.19 -9.47 -16.82
N ASP A 483 31.12 -8.51 -16.84
CA ASP A 483 31.17 -7.46 -17.87
C ASP A 483 32.26 -7.79 -18.89
N GLN A 484 31.87 -8.29 -20.07
CA GLN A 484 32.80 -8.64 -21.14
C GLN A 484 33.38 -7.40 -21.86
N LYS A 485 32.78 -6.22 -21.66
CA LYS A 485 33.33 -4.96 -22.20
C LYS A 485 34.37 -4.33 -21.28
N HIS A 486 34.53 -4.85 -20.06
CA HIS A 486 35.49 -4.38 -19.06
C HIS A 486 35.45 -2.85 -18.80
N GLN A 487 34.28 -2.22 -18.88
CA GLN A 487 34.15 -0.77 -18.67
C GLN A 487 33.69 -0.41 -17.25
N ILE A 488 33.24 -1.38 -16.45
CA ILE A 488 32.85 -1.17 -15.06
C ILE A 488 33.54 -2.20 -14.16
N ASN A 489 34.14 -1.73 -13.07
CA ASN A 489 34.74 -2.61 -12.07
C ASN A 489 33.64 -3.34 -11.27
N ILE A 490 33.79 -4.64 -11.07
CA ILE A 490 32.86 -5.47 -10.29
C ILE A 490 32.63 -4.90 -8.88
N ASN A 491 33.68 -4.39 -8.23
CA ASN A 491 33.55 -3.80 -6.89
C ASN A 491 32.62 -2.58 -6.88
N LEU A 492 32.66 -1.74 -7.93
CA LEU A 492 31.76 -0.60 -8.08
C LEU A 492 30.30 -1.03 -8.21
N VAL A 493 30.02 -2.12 -8.93
CA VAL A 493 28.67 -2.68 -9.05
C VAL A 493 28.15 -3.16 -7.70
N LEU A 494 29.02 -3.79 -6.89
CA LEU A 494 28.66 -4.25 -5.55
C LEU A 494 28.42 -3.08 -4.60
N GLU A 495 29.24 -2.04 -4.63
CA GLU A 495 29.06 -0.81 -3.84
C GLU A 495 27.78 -0.06 -4.23
N LEU A 496 27.51 0.07 -5.52
CA LEU A 496 26.27 0.66 -6.04
C LEU A 496 25.05 -0.13 -5.55
N THR A 497 25.10 -1.46 -5.64
CA THR A 497 24.04 -2.35 -5.16
C THR A 497 23.79 -2.15 -3.67
N GLN A 498 24.84 -2.11 -2.86
CA GLN A 498 24.71 -1.84 -1.41
C GLN A 498 24.13 -0.45 -1.13
N THR A 499 24.49 0.55 -1.94
CA THR A 499 23.96 1.92 -1.83
C THR A 499 22.45 1.92 -2.11
N LEU A 500 22.01 1.28 -3.19
CA LEU A 500 20.60 1.15 -3.53
C LEU A 500 19.81 0.39 -2.44
N LEU A 501 20.37 -0.71 -1.91
CA LEU A 501 19.76 -1.49 -0.82
C LEU A 501 19.67 -0.75 0.53
N LYS A 502 20.52 0.26 0.77
CA LYS A 502 20.49 1.09 1.99
C LYS A 502 19.68 2.39 1.82
N SER A 503 19.35 2.73 0.59
CA SER A 503 18.57 3.92 0.24
C SER A 503 17.09 3.73 0.61
N PRO A 504 16.20 4.75 0.47
CA PRO A 504 14.76 4.58 0.61
C PRO A 504 14.12 3.70 -0.47
N LEU A 505 14.86 3.29 -1.50
CA LEU A 505 14.36 2.50 -2.62
C LEU A 505 13.73 1.15 -2.23
N PRO A 506 14.22 0.36 -1.26
CA PRO A 506 13.57 -0.87 -0.82
C PRO A 506 12.35 -0.65 0.10
N LEU A 507 12.08 0.57 0.56
CA LEU A 507 10.96 0.82 1.46
C LEU A 507 9.63 0.50 0.77
N THR A 508 8.76 -0.22 1.47
CA THR A 508 7.43 -0.61 0.99
C THR A 508 6.63 0.64 0.63
N GLN A 509 5.89 0.57 -0.48
CA GLN A 509 5.07 1.69 -0.96
C GLN A 509 4.13 2.15 0.15
N ASN A 510 4.13 3.45 0.44
CA ASN A 510 3.04 4.05 1.19
C ASN A 510 1.80 4.07 0.30
N GLU A 511 0.63 3.82 0.85
CA GLU A 511 -0.62 4.04 0.13
C GLU A 511 -0.67 5.51 -0.32
N VAL A 512 -0.81 5.74 -1.62
CA VAL A 512 -0.90 7.09 -2.17
C VAL A 512 -2.23 7.67 -1.70
N SER A 513 -2.16 8.74 -0.91
CA SER A 513 -3.35 9.41 -0.40
C SER A 513 -4.20 9.95 -1.56
N SER A 514 -5.54 9.92 -1.43
CA SER A 514 -6.45 10.50 -2.43
C SER A 514 -6.15 11.97 -2.72
N GLU A 515 -5.66 12.71 -1.72
CA GLU A 515 -5.26 14.12 -1.84
C GLU A 515 -4.08 14.32 -2.81
N ALA A 516 -3.15 13.36 -2.89
CA ALA A 516 -2.00 13.45 -3.79
C ALA A 516 -2.41 13.45 -5.27
N PHE A 517 -3.52 12.79 -5.62
CA PHE A 517 -4.05 12.75 -6.98
C PHE A 517 -4.77 14.03 -7.41
N GLN A 518 -5.04 14.95 -6.49
CA GLN A 518 -5.62 16.26 -6.80
C GLN A 518 -4.58 17.26 -7.29
N GLN A 519 -3.29 16.93 -7.16
CA GLN A 519 -2.16 17.76 -7.59
C GLN A 519 -1.37 17.05 -8.70
N PRO A 520 -0.65 17.79 -9.56
CA PRO A 520 0.27 17.17 -10.50
C PRO A 520 1.36 16.39 -9.76
N ALA A 521 1.95 15.39 -10.42
CA ALA A 521 3.03 14.60 -9.85
C ALA A 521 4.23 15.49 -9.52
N LYS A 522 4.77 15.33 -8.31
CA LYS A 522 5.92 16.08 -7.78
C LYS A 522 7.04 15.15 -7.38
N ALA A 523 8.29 15.57 -7.58
CA ALA A 523 9.45 14.85 -7.05
C ALA A 523 9.57 15.01 -5.52
N GLU A 524 9.60 13.90 -4.79
CA GLU A 524 9.78 13.85 -3.33
C GLU A 524 11.16 13.35 -2.90
N GLN A 525 11.78 12.47 -3.69
CA GLN A 525 13.15 11.99 -3.45
C GLN A 525 13.97 11.99 -4.72
N LEU A 526 15.26 12.27 -4.57
CA LEU A 526 16.21 12.35 -5.68
C LEU A 526 17.46 11.52 -5.39
N MET A 527 17.87 10.68 -6.33
CA MET A 527 19.17 10.01 -6.28
C MET A 527 19.98 10.31 -7.54
N LEU A 528 21.22 10.70 -7.35
CA LEU A 528 22.17 11.09 -8.39
C LEU A 528 23.33 10.10 -8.43
N PHE A 529 23.55 9.46 -9.58
CA PHE A 529 24.67 8.55 -9.78
C PHE A 529 25.56 9.07 -10.90
N ALA A 530 26.75 9.55 -10.54
CA ALA A 530 27.68 10.17 -11.47
C ALA A 530 28.82 9.21 -11.89
N ASN A 531 29.21 9.28 -13.17
CA ASN A 531 30.39 8.64 -13.75
C ASN A 531 30.48 7.12 -13.55
N LEU A 532 29.35 6.42 -13.67
CA LEU A 532 29.29 4.96 -13.48
C LEU A 532 30.15 4.16 -14.45
N GLN A 533 30.31 4.67 -15.68
CA GLN A 533 31.18 4.09 -16.68
C GLN A 533 32.50 4.84 -16.66
N THR A 534 33.60 4.12 -16.40
CA THR A 534 34.93 4.70 -16.57
C THR A 534 35.16 4.94 -18.06
N THR A 535 34.93 6.18 -18.52
CA THR A 535 35.50 6.61 -19.79
C THR A 535 37.02 6.55 -19.62
N GLY A 536 37.73 5.86 -20.52
CA GLY A 536 39.18 5.66 -20.50
C GLY A 536 40.03 6.94 -20.59
N SER A 537 39.48 8.08 -20.20
CA SER A 537 40.16 9.36 -20.03
C SER A 537 40.92 9.38 -18.70
N ASP A 538 42.23 9.11 -18.77
CA ASP A 538 43.44 9.59 -18.04
C ASP A 538 43.39 10.22 -16.62
N ILE A 539 42.22 10.50 -16.03
CA ILE A 539 42.08 11.19 -14.73
C ILE A 539 42.61 10.31 -13.58
N GLN A 540 42.61 8.99 -13.74
CA GLN A 540 43.08 8.04 -12.71
C GLN A 540 44.62 7.92 -12.62
N GLN A 541 45.38 8.33 -13.64
CA GLN A 541 46.85 8.13 -13.67
C GLN A 541 47.67 9.36 -13.25
N THR A 542 47.04 10.52 -13.04
CA THR A 542 47.73 11.80 -12.77
C THR A 542 47.61 12.30 -11.33
N GLY A 543 47.27 11.42 -10.38
CA GLY A 543 47.02 11.75 -8.97
C GLY A 543 48.17 12.42 -8.20
N ALA A 544 49.41 12.31 -8.68
CA ALA A 544 50.57 12.92 -8.01
C ALA A 544 50.95 14.33 -8.52
N VAL A 545 50.47 14.75 -9.71
CA VAL A 545 51.03 15.93 -10.42
C VAL A 545 50.12 17.17 -10.36
N GLN A 546 48.86 17.06 -9.91
CA GLN A 546 47.88 18.17 -9.98
C GLN A 546 47.50 18.82 -8.63
N MET A 547 48.24 18.52 -7.55
CA MET A 547 48.00 19.04 -6.18
C MET A 547 48.32 20.54 -5.99
N ALA A 548 48.80 21.24 -7.03
CA ALA A 548 49.19 22.65 -6.97
C ALA A 548 48.28 23.58 -7.80
N SER A 549 47.01 23.19 -8.01
CA SER A 549 46.06 23.97 -8.83
C SER A 549 45.18 24.91 -7.98
N LEU A 550 44.90 26.10 -8.52
CA LEU A 550 44.13 27.16 -7.84
C LEU A 550 42.61 26.91 -7.82
N ASN A 551 42.08 26.00 -8.65
CA ASN A 551 40.65 25.70 -8.74
C ASN A 551 40.36 24.22 -8.46
N THR A 552 39.62 23.97 -7.39
CA THR A 552 39.26 22.64 -6.90
C THR A 552 37.81 22.26 -7.19
N ASP A 553 37.05 23.05 -7.96
CA ASP A 553 35.66 22.69 -8.33
C ASP A 553 35.65 21.45 -9.24
N PRO A 554 34.99 20.34 -8.85
CA PRO A 554 34.87 19.17 -9.70
C PRO A 554 34.19 19.42 -11.06
N LEU A 555 33.38 20.47 -11.18
CA LEU A 555 32.71 20.82 -12.45
C LEU A 555 33.58 21.71 -13.36
N SER A 556 34.68 22.27 -12.86
CA SER A 556 35.64 23.10 -13.61
C SER A 556 37.05 22.94 -13.03
N TYR A 557 37.56 21.71 -13.06
CA TYR A 557 38.76 21.31 -12.31
C TYR A 557 40.05 21.78 -12.97
N THR A 558 40.99 22.29 -12.15
CA THR A 558 42.32 22.80 -12.53
C THR A 558 42.31 23.97 -13.52
N SER A 559 43.50 24.42 -13.96
CA SER A 559 43.67 25.45 -14.97
C SER A 559 43.11 25.07 -16.35
N SER A 560 42.98 23.77 -16.64
CA SER A 560 42.38 23.27 -17.89
C SER A 560 40.86 23.31 -17.90
N ARG A 561 40.21 23.68 -16.77
CA ARG A 561 38.75 23.79 -16.61
C ARG A 561 38.02 22.54 -17.11
N GLN A 562 38.46 21.37 -16.66
CA GLN A 562 37.85 20.10 -17.05
C GLN A 562 36.63 19.80 -16.17
N ASN A 563 35.49 19.48 -16.78
CA ASN A 563 34.36 18.92 -16.06
C ASN A 563 34.66 17.45 -15.73
N LEU A 564 34.70 17.11 -14.44
CA LEU A 564 34.95 15.73 -14.01
C LEU A 564 33.70 14.85 -14.11
N VAL A 565 32.51 15.41 -14.34
CA VAL A 565 31.24 14.66 -14.47
C VAL A 565 30.85 14.51 -15.94
N ASN A 566 30.98 13.29 -16.45
CA ASN A 566 30.73 12.93 -17.86
C ASN A 566 29.40 12.21 -18.06
N SER A 567 28.85 11.58 -17.03
CA SER A 567 27.53 10.95 -17.08
C SER A 567 26.80 11.08 -15.76
N LEU A 568 25.48 11.15 -15.85
CA LEU A 568 24.59 11.28 -14.70
C LEU A 568 23.34 10.42 -14.93
N ASP A 569 23.16 9.41 -14.08
CA ASP A 569 21.89 8.70 -13.92
C ASP A 569 21.11 9.35 -12.77
N LEU A 570 19.82 9.59 -13.02
CA LEU A 570 18.88 10.25 -12.12
C LEU A 570 17.76 9.28 -11.75
N LEU A 571 17.54 9.04 -10.46
CA LEU A 571 16.32 8.40 -9.97
C LEU A 571 15.45 9.42 -9.25
N VAL A 572 14.17 9.48 -9.63
CA VAL A 572 13.17 10.37 -9.04
C VAL A 572 12.05 9.54 -8.45
N TYR A 573 11.72 9.75 -7.18
CA TYR A 573 10.49 9.22 -6.58
C TYR A 573 9.41 10.29 -6.61
N SER A 574 8.25 9.96 -7.17
CA SER A 574 7.11 10.86 -7.22
C SER A 574 6.17 10.69 -6.02
N ASN A 575 5.44 11.75 -5.67
CA ASN A 575 4.33 11.69 -4.68
C ASN A 575 3.17 10.78 -5.10
N TRP A 576 3.17 10.28 -6.35
CA TRP A 576 2.26 9.26 -6.85
C TRP A 576 2.80 7.83 -6.66
N GLY A 577 3.95 7.66 -5.99
CA GLY A 577 4.47 6.37 -5.58
C GLY A 577 5.28 5.61 -6.64
N GLN A 578 5.63 6.26 -7.76
CA GLN A 578 6.44 5.67 -8.84
C GLN A 578 7.90 6.13 -8.78
N TRP A 579 8.80 5.24 -9.19
CA TRP A 579 10.21 5.58 -9.42
C TRP A 579 10.45 5.80 -10.91
N HIS A 580 11.13 6.89 -11.25
CA HIS A 580 11.51 7.23 -12.61
C HIS A 580 13.03 7.24 -12.75
N HIS A 581 13.53 6.79 -13.90
CA HIS A 581 14.93 6.79 -14.27
C HIS A 581 15.17 7.68 -15.50
N TYR A 582 16.21 8.50 -15.43
CA TYR A 582 16.74 9.24 -16.56
C TYR A 582 18.25 9.08 -16.63
N ARG A 583 18.79 9.10 -17.85
CA ARG A 583 20.22 9.03 -18.07
C ARG A 583 20.66 10.16 -19.00
N PHE A 584 21.72 10.85 -18.59
CA PHE A 584 22.34 11.93 -19.34
C PHE A 584 23.83 11.62 -19.51
N ASP A 585 24.34 11.78 -20.73
CA ASP A 585 25.74 11.53 -21.07
C ASP A 585 26.33 12.79 -21.74
N GLY A 586 27.61 13.07 -21.49
CA GLY A 586 28.35 14.19 -22.06
C GLY A 586 28.55 15.38 -21.12
N VAL A 587 29.11 16.45 -21.67
CA VAL A 587 29.58 17.64 -20.90
C VAL A 587 28.44 18.39 -20.20
N ASN A 588 27.21 18.28 -20.72
CA ASN A 588 26.03 18.96 -20.18
C ASN A 588 25.18 18.07 -19.24
N ALA A 589 25.62 16.84 -18.91
CA ALA A 589 24.81 15.88 -18.16
C ALA A 589 24.24 16.44 -16.85
N VAL A 590 25.04 17.26 -16.13
CA VAL A 590 24.60 17.91 -14.89
C VAL A 590 23.51 18.95 -15.14
N ALA A 591 23.66 19.79 -16.17
CA ALA A 591 22.67 20.81 -16.50
C ALA A 591 21.35 20.19 -16.99
N GLU A 592 21.42 19.11 -17.77
CA GLU A 592 20.25 18.35 -18.21
C GLU A 592 19.54 17.65 -17.03
N GLY A 593 20.30 17.07 -16.09
CA GLY A 593 19.75 16.50 -14.87
C GLY A 593 19.04 17.52 -13.97
N LEU A 594 19.63 18.72 -13.82
CA LEU A 594 18.96 19.84 -13.14
C LEU A 594 17.67 20.24 -13.85
N SER A 595 17.73 20.34 -15.19
CA SER A 595 16.55 20.69 -15.99
C SER A 595 15.43 19.67 -15.82
N GLN A 596 15.77 18.37 -15.88
CA GLN A 596 14.79 17.31 -15.67
C GLN A 596 14.20 17.32 -14.26
N THR A 597 15.01 17.58 -13.24
CA THR A 597 14.54 17.66 -11.84
C THR A 597 13.55 18.82 -11.66
N LEU A 598 13.79 19.96 -12.31
CA LEU A 598 12.91 21.13 -12.21
C LEU A 598 11.57 20.93 -12.95
N LYS A 599 11.54 20.14 -14.03
CA LYS A 599 10.28 19.77 -14.72
C LYS A 599 9.32 19.00 -13.83
N TRP A 600 9.83 18.29 -12.82
CA TRP A 600 9.03 17.54 -11.84
C TRP A 600 8.36 18.42 -10.77
N GLN A 601 8.41 19.76 -10.88
CA GLN A 601 7.84 20.68 -9.89
C GLN A 601 8.18 20.26 -8.44
N PRO A 602 9.47 20.22 -8.11
CA PRO A 602 9.99 19.51 -6.95
C PRO A 602 9.34 19.97 -5.65
N ALA A 603 9.02 19.02 -4.76
CA ALA A 603 8.47 19.32 -3.45
C ALA A 603 9.43 20.21 -2.64
N THR A 604 8.88 21.02 -1.73
CA THR A 604 9.68 21.95 -0.90
C THR A 604 10.77 21.22 -0.11
N GLN A 605 10.50 19.98 0.31
CA GLN A 605 11.41 19.16 1.11
C GLN A 605 12.41 18.35 0.28
N LEU A 606 12.36 18.39 -1.05
CA LEU A 606 13.22 17.57 -1.92
C LEU A 606 14.71 17.85 -1.66
N SER A 607 15.08 19.10 -1.35
CA SER A 607 16.45 19.51 -1.05
C SER A 607 17.06 18.73 0.12
N SER A 608 16.25 18.25 1.07
CA SER A 608 16.71 17.45 2.21
C SER A 608 16.76 15.94 1.92
N HIS A 609 16.32 15.51 0.74
CA HIS A 609 16.18 14.11 0.34
C HIS A 609 16.95 13.80 -0.95
N ILE A 610 18.14 14.39 -1.08
CA ILE A 610 19.06 14.14 -2.19
C ILE A 610 20.15 13.17 -1.75
N LEU A 611 20.27 12.04 -2.46
CA LEU A 611 21.37 11.09 -2.29
C LEU A 611 22.30 11.19 -3.51
N CYS A 612 23.57 11.49 -3.29
CA CYS A 612 24.57 11.52 -4.35
C CYS A 612 25.58 10.37 -4.19
N TRP A 613 25.85 9.68 -5.28
CA TRP A 613 26.86 8.64 -5.35
C TRP A 613 27.68 8.78 -6.64
N CYS A 614 28.99 8.58 -6.54
CA CYS A 614 29.89 8.73 -7.68
C CYS A 614 30.93 7.62 -7.65
N ALA A 615 31.12 6.96 -8.79
CA ALA A 615 32.06 5.87 -8.95
C ALA A 615 33.52 6.34 -9.19
N THR A 616 33.75 7.65 -9.28
CA THR A 616 35.08 8.20 -9.57
C THR A 616 35.95 8.05 -8.34
N GLY A 617 37.14 7.45 -8.46
CA GLY A 617 38.03 7.08 -7.33
C GLY A 617 38.29 8.18 -6.30
N PHE A 618 39.43 8.89 -6.41
CA PHE A 618 39.80 9.90 -5.40
C PHE A 618 38.81 11.09 -5.34
N PHE A 619 38.20 11.45 -6.46
CA PHE A 619 37.32 12.62 -6.57
C PHE A 619 35.85 12.34 -6.20
N GLY A 620 35.46 11.10 -5.93
CA GLY A 620 34.05 10.72 -5.76
C GLY A 620 33.34 11.49 -4.65
N GLN A 621 33.97 11.65 -3.48
CA GLN A 621 33.39 12.42 -2.38
C GLN A 621 33.25 13.91 -2.69
N ALA A 622 34.24 14.50 -3.39
CA ALA A 622 34.20 15.89 -3.80
C ALA A 622 33.07 16.12 -4.83
N ILE A 623 32.93 15.22 -5.80
CA ILE A 623 31.84 15.26 -6.80
C ILE A 623 30.47 15.12 -6.10
N ASN A 624 30.31 14.16 -5.18
CA ASN A 624 29.06 13.97 -4.46
C ASN A 624 28.63 15.24 -3.72
N LYS A 625 29.54 15.82 -2.92
CA LYS A 625 29.28 17.05 -2.18
C LYS A 625 28.94 18.21 -3.12
N ARG A 626 29.68 18.32 -4.23
CA ARG A 626 29.46 19.39 -5.22
C ARG A 626 28.09 19.28 -5.89
N LEU A 627 27.71 18.09 -6.35
CA LEU A 627 26.41 17.83 -6.95
C LEU A 627 25.29 18.10 -5.95
N GLN A 628 25.42 17.61 -4.72
CA GLN A 628 24.45 17.87 -3.65
C GLN A 628 24.23 19.37 -3.43
N THR A 629 25.30 20.13 -3.17
CA THR A 629 25.19 21.57 -2.92
C THR A 629 24.64 22.33 -4.14
N LEU A 630 25.01 21.94 -5.36
CA LEU A 630 24.48 22.56 -6.58
C LEU A 630 22.98 22.31 -6.73
N PHE A 631 22.54 21.07 -6.61
CA PHE A 631 21.11 20.73 -6.72
C PHE A 631 20.30 21.40 -5.61
N GLU A 632 20.78 21.39 -4.37
CA GLU A 632 20.13 22.11 -3.25
C GLU A 632 19.98 23.62 -3.55
N ALA A 633 21.04 24.28 -4.05
CA ALA A 633 21.01 25.71 -4.35
C ALA A 633 20.05 26.06 -5.50
N VAL A 634 20.06 25.25 -6.57
CA VAL A 634 19.15 25.42 -7.72
C VAL A 634 17.71 25.17 -7.29
N LEU A 635 17.43 24.06 -6.59
CA LEU A 635 16.09 23.74 -6.10
C LEU A 635 15.56 24.84 -5.19
N THR A 636 16.38 25.34 -4.26
CA THR A 636 15.99 26.45 -3.38
C THR A 636 15.63 27.70 -4.17
N HIS A 637 16.42 28.07 -5.18
CA HIS A 637 16.13 29.23 -6.04
C HIS A 637 14.78 29.11 -6.75
N TYR A 638 14.55 27.97 -7.40
CA TYR A 638 13.31 27.73 -8.14
C TYR A 638 12.11 27.44 -7.23
N GLN A 639 12.30 27.10 -5.96
CA GLN A 639 11.20 27.07 -4.99
C GLN A 639 10.67 28.48 -4.70
N TYR A 640 11.54 29.47 -4.58
CA TYR A 640 11.12 30.88 -4.43
C TYR A 640 10.60 31.48 -5.73
N HIS A 641 11.08 31.00 -6.89
CA HIS A 641 10.74 31.53 -8.21
C HIS A 641 10.37 30.42 -9.22
N PRO A 642 9.20 29.74 -9.04
CA PRO A 642 8.86 28.47 -9.70
C PRO A 642 8.75 28.47 -11.23
N GLN A 643 8.72 29.63 -11.88
CA GLN A 643 8.65 29.74 -13.35
C GLN A 643 9.42 30.96 -13.90
N GLN A 644 10.16 31.66 -13.04
CA GLN A 644 10.83 32.93 -13.38
C GLN A 644 12.31 32.94 -12.94
N GLY A 645 12.78 31.87 -12.31
CA GLY A 645 14.16 31.76 -11.88
C GLY A 645 15.14 31.71 -13.05
N ARG A 646 16.23 32.47 -12.92
CA ARG A 646 17.41 32.41 -13.76
C ARG A 646 18.61 31.98 -12.92
N TYR A 647 19.26 30.88 -13.26
CA TYR A 647 20.43 30.37 -12.53
C TYR A 647 21.65 30.26 -13.45
N LEU A 648 22.78 30.84 -13.04
CA LEU A 648 24.02 30.81 -13.80
C LEU A 648 25.06 29.92 -13.12
N LEU A 649 25.67 29.02 -13.90
CA LEU A 649 26.69 28.09 -13.44
C LEU A 649 27.75 27.83 -14.52
N THR A 650 28.91 27.32 -14.13
CA THR A 650 29.96 26.92 -15.08
C THR A 650 30.11 25.41 -15.13
N LEU A 651 30.10 24.85 -16.34
CA LEU A 651 30.53 23.48 -16.61
C LEU A 651 31.73 23.51 -17.53
N GLY A 652 32.86 23.00 -17.04
CA GLY A 652 34.14 23.09 -17.71
C GLY A 652 34.56 24.54 -17.93
N ASP A 653 34.81 24.92 -19.19
CA ASP A 653 35.18 26.27 -19.61
C ASP A 653 33.98 27.16 -20.00
N ARG A 654 32.75 26.61 -19.99
CA ARG A 654 31.55 27.31 -20.47
C ARG A 654 30.68 27.79 -19.32
N LEU A 655 30.24 29.04 -19.43
CA LEU A 655 29.15 29.58 -18.62
C LEU A 655 27.82 29.13 -19.22
N LEU A 656 26.93 28.63 -18.38
CA LEU A 656 25.60 28.18 -18.72
C LEU A 656 24.57 28.96 -17.92
N GLN A 657 23.39 29.11 -18.51
CA GLN A 657 22.23 29.67 -17.87
C GLN A 657 21.06 28.69 -17.97
N ILE A 658 20.47 28.37 -16.82
CA ILE A 658 19.20 27.67 -16.72
C ILE A 658 18.12 28.72 -16.52
N GLN A 659 17.10 28.74 -17.37
CA GLN A 659 15.99 29.69 -17.27
C GLN A 659 14.69 29.11 -17.83
N TRP A 660 13.56 29.56 -17.31
CA TRP A 660 12.26 29.32 -17.94
C TRP A 660 12.05 30.28 -19.10
N HIS A 661 11.52 29.77 -20.20
CA HIS A 661 11.08 30.54 -21.36
C HIS A 661 9.84 29.84 -21.94
N ASP A 662 8.71 30.54 -22.02
CA ASP A 662 7.43 30.03 -22.53
C ASP A 662 7.02 28.67 -21.94
N ASP A 663 7.02 28.57 -20.60
CA ASP A 663 6.71 27.35 -19.83
C ASP A 663 7.63 26.14 -20.13
N ALA A 664 8.74 26.36 -20.83
CA ALA A 664 9.79 25.37 -21.05
C ALA A 664 11.09 25.80 -20.37
N LEU A 665 11.79 24.83 -19.79
CA LEU A 665 13.07 25.07 -19.16
C LEU A 665 14.22 24.92 -20.18
N HIS A 666 14.93 26.01 -20.42
CA HIS A 666 16.02 26.08 -21.41
C HIS A 666 17.39 26.18 -20.73
N ILE A 667 18.34 25.41 -21.28
CA ILE A 667 19.76 25.50 -20.95
C ILE A 667 20.41 26.32 -22.07
N LYS A 668 20.82 27.56 -21.77
CA LYS A 668 21.50 28.46 -22.71
C LYS A 668 23.00 28.43 -22.44
N PRO A 669 23.82 27.82 -23.32
CA PRO A 669 25.27 27.95 -23.26
C PRO A 669 25.73 29.31 -23.80
N PHE A 670 26.67 29.94 -23.11
CA PHE A 670 27.31 31.16 -23.60
C PHE A 670 28.55 30.86 -24.43
N ALA A 671 28.89 31.79 -25.34
CA ALA A 671 30.11 31.72 -26.14
C ALA A 671 31.36 31.81 -25.25
N ALA A 672 32.44 31.14 -25.69
CA ALA A 672 33.73 31.16 -25.00
C ALA A 672 34.24 32.61 -24.84
N GLY A 673 34.53 33.02 -23.60
CA GLY A 673 35.02 34.36 -23.26
C GLY A 673 33.96 35.34 -22.77
N LYS A 674 32.66 35.02 -22.84
CA LYS A 674 31.62 35.85 -22.21
C LYS A 674 31.76 35.79 -20.69
N THR A 675 31.92 36.96 -20.06
CA THR A 675 32.11 37.07 -18.60
C THR A 675 30.77 36.96 -17.86
N LEU A 676 30.82 36.58 -16.58
CA LEU A 676 29.63 36.51 -15.71
C LEU A 676 28.86 37.83 -15.67
N ASN A 677 29.57 38.97 -15.54
CA ASN A 677 28.95 40.30 -15.54
C ASN A 677 28.24 40.60 -16.86
N GLN A 678 28.83 40.23 -18.01
CA GLN A 678 28.19 40.39 -19.32
C GLN A 678 26.99 39.47 -19.52
N ALA A 679 26.98 38.30 -18.89
CA ALA A 679 25.82 37.42 -18.89
C ALA A 679 24.70 38.04 -18.06
N LEU A 680 24.99 38.46 -16.83
CA LEU A 680 24.02 39.09 -15.95
C LEU A 680 23.47 40.42 -16.51
N ALA A 681 24.26 41.16 -17.28
CA ALA A 681 23.86 42.41 -17.94
C ALA A 681 23.06 42.21 -19.26
N GLU A 682 22.78 40.97 -19.70
CA GLU A 682 21.93 40.75 -20.87
C GLU A 682 20.52 41.32 -20.65
N GLU A 683 20.03 42.11 -21.60
CA GLU A 683 18.68 42.68 -21.59
C GLU A 683 17.62 41.57 -21.49
N GLN A 684 16.71 41.72 -20.52
CA GLN A 684 15.59 40.81 -20.32
C GLN A 684 14.30 41.49 -20.76
N LYS A 685 13.34 40.72 -21.29
CA LYS A 685 12.00 41.23 -21.64
C LYS A 685 11.01 41.16 -20.48
N LEU A 686 11.29 40.26 -19.54
CA LEU A 686 10.46 39.95 -18.38
C LEU A 686 11.35 39.92 -17.15
N TYR A 687 10.76 40.17 -15.98
CA TYR A 687 11.48 40.07 -14.71
C TYR A 687 11.90 38.62 -14.45
N LEU A 688 13.22 38.38 -14.39
CA LEU A 688 13.81 37.06 -14.16
C LEU A 688 14.83 37.14 -13.01
N PRO A 689 14.44 36.82 -11.77
CA PRO A 689 15.34 36.82 -10.63
C PRO A 689 16.53 35.89 -10.86
N SER A 690 17.72 36.48 -10.85
CA SER A 690 18.98 35.82 -11.11
C SER A 690 19.64 35.32 -9.83
N ARG A 691 20.21 34.12 -9.87
CA ARG A 691 21.14 33.61 -8.84
C ARG A 691 22.34 32.97 -9.51
N VAL A 692 23.50 33.05 -8.85
CA VAL A 692 24.77 32.57 -9.38
C VAL A 692 25.30 31.45 -8.49
N ASP A 693 25.93 30.44 -9.11
CA ASP A 693 26.65 29.40 -8.41
C ASP A 693 27.70 29.98 -7.44
N SER A 694 27.81 29.42 -6.23
CA SER A 694 28.76 29.88 -5.22
C SER A 694 30.22 29.83 -5.69
N TYR A 695 30.55 28.93 -6.62
CA TYR A 695 31.90 28.85 -7.19
C TYR A 695 32.22 29.97 -8.19
N LEU A 696 31.21 30.66 -8.71
CA LEU A 696 31.36 31.84 -9.57
C LEU A 696 31.38 33.16 -8.77
N ASP A 697 30.99 33.11 -7.49
CA ASP A 697 30.89 34.25 -6.58
C ASP A 697 31.58 33.92 -5.25
N THR A 698 32.91 33.75 -5.30
CA THR A 698 33.72 33.30 -4.15
C THR A 698 33.62 34.21 -2.94
N ASP A 699 33.43 35.51 -3.16
CA ASP A 699 33.32 36.53 -2.10
C ASP A 699 31.86 36.73 -1.65
N ASN A 700 30.92 35.97 -2.22
CA ASN A 700 29.48 36.04 -1.99
C ASN A 700 28.88 37.44 -2.20
N LEU A 701 29.56 38.30 -2.98
CA LEU A 701 29.13 39.67 -3.23
C LEU A 701 27.91 39.69 -4.14
N LEU A 702 27.98 38.98 -5.28
CA LEU A 702 26.93 39.01 -6.29
C LEU A 702 25.63 38.43 -5.72
N ASN A 703 25.67 37.24 -5.12
CA ASN A 703 24.50 36.62 -4.53
C ASN A 703 23.90 37.48 -3.41
N SER A 704 24.70 38.21 -2.63
CA SER A 704 24.20 39.14 -1.61
C SER A 704 23.48 40.35 -2.22
N LEU A 705 23.98 40.91 -3.33
CA LEU A 705 23.33 42.00 -4.06
C LEU A 705 22.04 41.51 -4.73
N LEU A 706 22.10 40.32 -5.33
CA LEU A 706 21.00 39.67 -6.05
C LEU A 706 19.81 39.31 -5.13
N LEU A 707 20.00 39.18 -3.81
CA LEU A 707 18.88 39.01 -2.86
C LEU A 707 17.89 40.18 -2.84
N TYR A 708 18.32 41.37 -3.27
CA TYR A 708 17.50 42.59 -3.30
C TYR A 708 16.91 42.89 -4.69
N GLN A 709 16.94 41.91 -5.61
CA GLN A 709 16.22 42.00 -6.88
C GLN A 709 14.71 42.05 -6.63
N GLN A 710 14.03 43.03 -7.23
CA GLN A 710 12.58 43.16 -7.16
C GLN A 710 12.04 43.70 -8.48
N GLN A 711 10.86 43.20 -8.86
CA GLN A 711 10.17 43.67 -10.06
C GLN A 711 9.84 45.17 -9.92
N GLN A 712 10.07 45.96 -10.96
CA GLN A 712 9.80 47.42 -11.00
C GLN A 712 10.65 48.28 -10.05
N ILE A 713 11.73 47.74 -9.45
CA ILE A 713 12.59 48.47 -8.53
C ILE A 713 14.04 48.35 -8.98
N VAL A 714 14.74 49.50 -9.05
CA VAL A 714 16.17 49.56 -9.28
C VAL A 714 16.89 49.67 -7.93
N SER A 715 17.69 48.67 -7.60
CA SER A 715 18.49 48.62 -6.37
C SER A 715 19.92 49.09 -6.66
N LEU A 716 20.39 50.10 -5.93
CA LEU A 716 21.71 50.69 -6.12
C LEU A 716 22.55 50.52 -4.85
N PHE A 717 23.72 49.89 -5.01
CA PHE A 717 24.67 49.65 -3.94
C PHE A 717 25.97 50.38 -4.24
N ALA A 718 26.51 51.11 -3.28
CA ALA A 718 27.77 51.81 -3.45
C ALA A 718 28.80 51.30 -2.43
N TYR A 719 29.91 50.77 -2.91
CA TYR A 719 31.05 50.38 -2.10
C TYR A 719 32.20 51.37 -2.33
N ARG A 720 32.60 52.04 -1.25
CA ARG A 720 33.64 53.06 -1.30
C ARG A 720 34.99 52.45 -0.95
N GLN A 721 35.89 52.42 -1.93
CA GLN A 721 37.32 52.18 -1.73
C GLN A 721 38.06 53.53 -1.57
N THR A 722 39.35 53.50 -1.26
CA THR A 722 40.16 54.70 -0.93
C THR A 722 40.13 55.78 -2.03
N ASP A 723 40.28 55.39 -3.30
CA ASP A 723 40.35 56.32 -4.45
C ASP A 723 39.23 56.13 -5.49
N THR A 724 38.39 55.10 -5.32
CA THR A 724 37.32 54.71 -6.25
C THR A 724 36.04 54.40 -5.50
N THR A 725 34.89 54.70 -6.12
CA THR A 725 33.59 54.21 -5.66
C THR A 725 33.05 53.26 -6.70
N GLU A 726 32.85 52.00 -6.30
CA GLU A 726 32.19 51.01 -7.13
C GLU A 726 30.70 51.05 -6.85
N VAL A 727 29.91 51.24 -7.90
CA VAL A 727 28.45 51.26 -7.84
C VAL A 727 27.94 50.03 -8.57
N TYR A 728 27.14 49.24 -7.88
CA TYR A 728 26.44 48.09 -8.43
C TYR A 728 24.98 48.46 -8.60
N VAL A 729 24.43 48.19 -9.78
CA VAL A 729 23.03 48.44 -10.11
C VAL A 729 22.40 47.11 -10.46
N VAL A 730 21.31 46.80 -9.77
CA VAL A 730 20.40 45.71 -10.09
C VAL A 730 19.13 46.35 -10.62
N ASP A 731 18.80 46.07 -11.87
CA ASP A 731 17.66 46.68 -12.56
C ASP A 731 16.32 46.00 -12.19
N GLU A 732 15.24 46.62 -12.65
CA GLU A 732 13.86 46.21 -12.39
C GLU A 732 13.42 44.91 -13.09
N LEU A 733 14.25 44.36 -13.98
CA LEU A 733 14.04 43.12 -14.73
C LEU A 733 14.97 41.99 -14.26
N GLY A 734 15.82 42.23 -13.26
CA GLY A 734 16.76 41.25 -12.71
C GLY A 734 18.12 41.20 -13.44
N GLY A 735 18.40 42.20 -14.27
CA GLY A 735 19.72 42.45 -14.85
C GLY A 735 20.66 43.13 -13.86
N TYR A 736 21.96 42.88 -14.01
CA TYR A 736 23.00 43.46 -13.16
C TYR A 736 24.06 44.18 -13.99
N SER A 737 24.49 45.35 -13.51
CA SER A 737 25.59 46.11 -14.07
C SER A 737 26.46 46.71 -12.97
N ASN A 738 27.75 46.89 -13.25
CA ASN A 738 28.69 47.53 -12.35
C ASN A 738 29.38 48.74 -13.01
N LEU A 739 29.51 49.82 -12.26
CA LEU A 739 30.11 51.08 -12.69
C LEU A 739 31.20 51.49 -11.70
N LEU A 740 32.41 51.76 -12.20
CA LEU A 740 33.52 52.22 -11.37
C LEU A 740 33.70 53.73 -11.57
N ILE A 741 33.41 54.49 -10.52
CA ILE A 741 33.54 55.95 -10.51
C ILE A 741 34.88 56.30 -9.86
N ARG A 742 35.85 56.75 -10.66
CA ARG A 742 37.12 57.28 -10.15
C ARG A 742 36.93 58.72 -9.69
N ARG A 743 37.48 59.06 -8.51
CA ARG A 743 37.59 60.47 -8.11
C ARG A 743 38.44 61.21 -9.15
N LEU A 744 37.84 62.19 -9.81
CA LEU A 744 38.63 63.27 -10.41
C LEU A 744 39.31 63.98 -9.24
N ARG A 745 40.65 63.90 -9.16
CA ARG A 745 41.43 64.77 -8.27
C ARG A 745 41.08 66.20 -8.67
N ASN A 746 40.30 66.89 -7.83
CA ASN A 746 40.22 68.34 -7.91
C ASN A 746 41.67 68.85 -7.77
N ARG A 747 42.18 69.47 -8.85
CA ARG A 747 43.35 70.32 -8.77
C ARG A 747 42.99 71.60 -8.04
#